data_AF-A0A1H7KHW0-F1
#
_entry.id   AF-A0A1H7KHW0-F1
#
_cell.length_a   1.000
_cell.length_b   1.000
_cell.length_c   1.000
_cell.angle_alpha   90.00
_cell.angle_beta   90.00
_cell.angle_gamma   90.00
#
_symmetry.space_group_name_H-M   'P 1'
#
loop_
_entity.id
_entity.type
_entity.pdbx_description
1 polymer ?
#
loop_
_entity_poly.entity_id
_entity_poly.type
_entity_poly.pdbx_seq_one_letter_code
_entity_poly.pdbx_strand_id
1 'polypeptide(L)'
;MLIRLSGVTGFFEDLEPQITVLPDGGYVVVWQGQTPDQGWDVFVQHFDAFGKEVAPMQTLQGATGALDDTVPQVTALPDGGYVVTWQGATADNQGVDIFVQQFDAAGNQVSDFRMQGVGGNQNDVTPQITTLADGGYVITWSGSGTSGAGSEIFIRQFDADGNPVNAANTRLNTGLGNVPDNSPQITALPDGGYVVIWTGGTGSLNQGGDIMVRQFDAAGNQITNTMLRGESGNFVDTQSQIAVLADGGYVVAWQGQTTSQSNDVFLQRFDAAGNQLSRTTLQGQPGNFTDTAPKITALADGGYAVVWEGRDSNQTGPIRNDIYLRQFDAAGNVVVSERLQGVPGDPDSFNDQRAQIAALVDGGYVVVWQGDTDDGEGFDIFTRQYDADGTLVAENRLAAFGAVVDTRPDIIPLPGGGYLVVWEGGTLDGQRRDIFINRFNALGEPVCFTRGTLIETASGPVPVERLAAGDMLRTLDHGFRPVRLVCRTACDSIDLRLRPAIRPVRITAGALGNGLPQRDLLVSPQHRMLVSSRIAERMFGTTEVLIPAIRLTALPGVFIDESVTEVEYFHVLLDEHQVIFAEGAPSESLLTGPQALRAVGAAAREEIRALFPQIAEAEYAPIPARPVPLGRQQKKLVERHSRNRRPVL
;
A
#
# COMPACT_ATOMS: atom_id res chain seq x y z
N MET A 1 4.81 9.68 -7.07
CA MET A 1 4.46 11.09 -6.85
C MET A 1 4.31 11.23 -5.36
N LEU A 2 5.09 12.11 -4.73
CA LEU A 2 4.93 12.37 -3.30
C LEU A 2 3.95 13.55 -3.12
N ILE A 3 2.90 13.35 -2.33
CA ILE A 3 2.04 14.43 -1.85
C ILE A 3 2.32 14.65 -0.37
N ARG A 4 2.37 15.92 0.03
CA ARG A 4 2.43 16.36 1.43
C ARG A 4 1.09 16.99 1.78
N LEU A 5 0.53 16.58 2.91
CA LEU A 5 -0.70 17.09 3.49
C LEU A 5 -0.41 17.72 4.85
N SER A 6 -1.06 18.84 5.13
CA SER A 6 -1.05 19.45 6.47
C SER A 6 -2.37 20.15 6.74
N GLY A 7 -2.96 19.88 7.91
CA GLY A 7 -4.27 20.38 8.30
C GLY A 7 -4.29 21.89 8.56
N VAL A 8 -3.21 22.44 9.12
CA VAL A 8 -3.10 23.86 9.44
C VAL A 8 -1.73 24.42 9.06
N THR A 9 -1.72 25.56 8.37
CA THR A 9 -0.47 26.27 8.07
C THR A 9 0.15 26.83 9.37
N GLY A 10 1.26 26.27 9.85
CA GLY A 10 1.92 26.73 11.08
C GLY A 10 2.88 25.70 11.71
N PHE A 11 3.08 25.77 13.02
CA PHE A 11 3.85 24.78 13.80
C PHE A 11 2.92 23.78 14.48
N PHE A 12 2.36 22.86 13.69
CA PHE A 12 1.35 21.91 14.15
C PHE A 12 1.71 20.50 13.65
N GLU A 13 1.29 19.47 14.39
CA GLU A 13 1.50 18.07 14.04
C GLU A 13 0.26 17.49 13.32
N ASP A 14 0.48 16.66 12.32
CA ASP A 14 -0.56 15.85 11.67
C ASP A 14 -0.23 14.35 11.88
N LEU A 15 -1.19 13.57 12.40
CA LEU A 15 -1.01 12.19 12.85
C LEU A 15 -2.18 11.27 12.43
N GLU A 16 -1.96 9.96 12.60
CA GLU A 16 -2.96 8.89 12.42
C GLU A 16 -3.71 8.94 11.08
N PRO A 17 -2.99 8.93 9.94
CA PRO A 17 -3.64 8.92 8.64
C PRO A 17 -4.39 7.60 8.41
N GLN A 18 -5.55 7.68 7.78
CA GLN A 18 -6.27 6.56 7.19
C GLN A 18 -6.57 6.89 5.72
N ILE A 19 -6.63 5.84 4.89
CA ILE A 19 -6.85 6.00 3.46
C ILE A 19 -7.90 5.02 2.93
N THR A 20 -8.76 5.49 2.03
CA THR A 20 -9.65 4.62 1.24
C THR A 20 -9.56 4.95 -0.24
N VAL A 21 -9.77 3.95 -1.11
CA VAL A 21 -9.76 4.11 -2.57
C VAL A 21 -11.19 4.01 -3.08
N LEU A 22 -11.56 4.97 -3.92
CA LEU A 22 -12.88 5.08 -4.52
C LEU A 22 -13.00 4.20 -5.79
N PRO A 23 -14.22 3.82 -6.19
CA PRO A 23 -14.45 2.99 -7.38
C PRO A 23 -13.86 3.55 -8.70
N ASP A 24 -13.72 4.87 -8.82
CA ASP A 24 -13.14 5.53 -9.99
C ASP A 24 -11.60 5.53 -10.00
N GLY A 25 -10.98 4.99 -8.94
CA GLY A 25 -9.54 4.95 -8.72
C GLY A 25 -8.97 6.19 -8.00
N GLY A 26 -9.81 7.18 -7.70
CA GLY A 26 -9.50 8.26 -6.74
C GLY A 26 -9.37 7.73 -5.32
N TYR A 27 -8.98 8.59 -4.39
CA TYR A 27 -8.75 8.18 -3.01
C TYR A 27 -8.99 9.33 -2.04
N VAL A 28 -9.33 8.97 -0.81
CA VAL A 28 -9.58 9.91 0.28
C VAL A 28 -8.63 9.59 1.41
N VAL A 29 -7.99 10.64 1.95
CA VAL A 29 -7.15 10.56 3.14
C VAL A 29 -7.80 11.36 4.24
N VAL A 30 -7.89 10.75 5.42
CA VAL A 30 -8.33 11.41 6.66
C VAL A 30 -7.22 11.31 7.69
N TRP A 31 -7.05 12.33 8.52
CA TRP A 31 -6.03 12.36 9.57
C TRP A 31 -6.47 13.32 10.67
N GLN A 32 -5.80 13.26 11.83
CA GLN A 32 -5.99 14.27 12.88
C GLN A 32 -4.83 15.27 12.85
N GLY A 33 -5.12 16.56 12.99
CA GLY A 33 -4.13 17.63 12.94
C GLY A 33 -4.28 18.60 14.11
N GLN A 34 -3.16 19.06 14.64
CA GLN A 34 -3.16 20.02 15.73
C GLN A 34 -3.58 21.42 15.23
N THR A 35 -4.39 22.11 16.02
CA THR A 35 -4.95 23.42 15.69
C THR A 35 -4.29 24.55 16.48
N PRO A 36 -4.46 25.83 16.09
CA PRO A 36 -3.84 26.98 16.78
C PRO A 36 -4.18 27.15 18.25
N ASP A 37 -5.32 26.64 18.68
CA ASP A 37 -5.76 26.58 20.07
C ASP A 37 -5.19 25.38 20.85
N GLN A 38 -4.25 24.64 20.24
CA GLN A 38 -3.59 23.44 20.78
C GLN A 38 -4.50 22.21 20.91
N GLY A 39 -5.72 22.27 20.36
CA GLY A 39 -6.58 21.11 20.20
C GLY A 39 -6.18 20.25 19.00
N TRP A 40 -6.96 19.19 18.75
CA TRP A 40 -6.87 18.35 17.57
C TRP A 40 -8.19 18.39 16.81
N ASP A 41 -8.12 18.53 15.49
CA ASP A 41 -9.27 18.43 14.59
C ASP A 41 -9.04 17.29 13.59
N VAL A 42 -10.12 16.75 13.03
CA VAL A 42 -10.04 15.79 11.93
C VAL A 42 -10.05 16.53 10.59
N PHE A 43 -9.18 16.12 9.68
CA PHE A 43 -9.08 16.67 8.33
C PHE A 43 -9.38 15.58 7.32
N VAL A 44 -9.95 15.99 6.18
CA VAL A 44 -10.22 15.12 5.04
C VAL A 44 -9.81 15.79 3.75
N GLN A 45 -9.13 15.04 2.89
CA GLN A 45 -8.77 15.45 1.54
C GLN A 45 -9.13 14.35 0.54
N HIS A 46 -9.92 14.73 -0.47
CA HIS A 46 -10.29 13.87 -1.59
C HIS A 46 -9.43 14.19 -2.81
N PHE A 47 -8.83 13.15 -3.38
CA PHE A 47 -8.02 13.19 -4.58
C PHE A 47 -8.59 12.32 -5.70
N ASP A 48 -8.37 12.75 -6.94
CA ASP A 48 -8.63 11.92 -8.11
C ASP A 48 -7.57 10.81 -8.25
N ALA A 49 -7.73 9.94 -9.24
CA ALA A 49 -6.83 8.80 -9.47
C ALA A 49 -5.36 9.20 -9.77
N PHE A 50 -5.11 10.47 -10.08
CA PHE A 50 -3.80 11.05 -10.35
C PHE A 50 -3.24 11.84 -9.17
N GLY A 51 -3.97 11.89 -8.05
CA GLY A 51 -3.59 12.61 -6.84
C GLY A 51 -3.76 14.12 -6.95
N LYS A 52 -4.64 14.59 -7.84
CA LYS A 52 -5.09 15.97 -7.85
C LYS A 52 -6.30 16.11 -6.94
N GLU A 53 -6.33 17.18 -6.15
CA GLU A 53 -7.46 17.50 -5.27
C GLU A 53 -8.78 17.65 -6.08
N VAL A 54 -9.80 16.91 -5.67
CA VAL A 54 -11.16 16.97 -6.24
C VAL A 54 -11.97 18.09 -5.58
N ALA A 55 -11.79 18.26 -4.27
CA ALA A 55 -12.40 19.30 -3.46
C ALA A 55 -11.34 19.93 -2.55
N PRO A 56 -11.53 21.17 -2.05
CA PRO A 56 -10.68 21.71 -1.01
C PRO A 56 -10.68 20.84 0.25
N MET A 57 -9.55 20.79 0.95
CA MET A 57 -9.43 20.17 2.26
C MET A 57 -10.51 20.67 3.21
N GLN A 58 -11.12 19.77 3.95
CA GLN A 58 -12.16 20.11 4.93
C GLN A 58 -11.74 19.70 6.33
N THR A 59 -12.18 20.50 7.30
CA THR A 59 -12.05 20.21 8.72
C THR A 59 -13.38 19.67 9.23
N LEU A 60 -13.31 18.56 9.95
CA LEU A 60 -14.42 17.88 10.60
C LEU A 60 -14.26 18.06 12.10
N GLN A 61 -15.33 18.54 12.74
CA GLN A 61 -15.35 18.85 14.16
C GLN A 61 -16.57 18.21 14.80
N GLY A 62 -16.43 17.77 16.04
CA GLY A 62 -17.53 17.30 16.86
C GLY A 62 -18.44 18.47 17.25
N ALA A 63 -18.18 19.06 18.43
CA ALA A 63 -18.88 20.26 18.87
C ALA A 63 -18.02 21.53 18.73
N THR A 64 -18.62 22.61 18.23
CA THR A 64 -17.94 23.89 18.00
C THR A 64 -17.29 24.42 19.29
N GLY A 65 -15.97 24.59 19.29
CA GLY A 65 -15.19 25.14 20.40
C GLY A 65 -14.90 24.15 21.54
N ALA A 66 -15.07 22.85 21.30
CA ALA A 66 -14.75 21.76 22.23
C ALA A 66 -13.38 21.12 21.92
N LEU A 67 -12.93 20.23 22.80
CA LEU A 67 -11.65 19.51 22.80
C LEU A 67 -11.40 18.62 21.56
N ASP A 68 -10.23 18.00 21.55
CA ASP A 68 -9.67 17.06 20.57
C ASP A 68 -10.67 16.10 19.85
N ASP A 69 -10.78 16.26 18.54
CA ASP A 69 -11.33 15.30 17.58
C ASP A 69 -10.20 14.39 17.06
N THR A 70 -10.35 13.08 17.23
CA THR A 70 -9.25 12.11 17.05
C THR A 70 -9.74 10.77 16.48
N VAL A 71 -8.80 9.88 16.14
CA VAL A 71 -9.05 8.50 15.66
C VAL A 71 -10.04 8.47 14.48
N PRO A 72 -9.77 9.20 13.37
CA PRO A 72 -10.63 9.16 12.21
C PRO A 72 -10.58 7.79 11.54
N GLN A 73 -11.66 7.41 10.88
CA GLN A 73 -11.78 6.24 10.01
C GLN A 73 -12.54 6.64 8.75
N VAL A 74 -12.31 5.96 7.65
CA VAL A 74 -12.96 6.27 6.37
C VAL A 74 -13.27 5.00 5.58
N THR A 75 -14.43 4.97 4.91
CA THR A 75 -14.77 3.92 3.95
C THR A 75 -15.37 4.50 2.67
N ALA A 76 -15.05 3.89 1.53
CA ALA A 76 -15.59 4.26 0.23
C ALA A 76 -16.97 3.64 0.01
N LEU A 77 -17.86 4.38 -0.65
CA LEU A 77 -19.17 3.91 -1.07
C LEU A 77 -19.16 3.53 -2.56
N PRO A 78 -20.01 2.59 -3.01
CA PRO A 78 -20.01 2.13 -4.41
C PRO A 78 -20.43 3.19 -5.43
N ASP A 79 -21.11 4.24 -4.99
CA ASP A 79 -21.54 5.38 -5.81
C ASP A 79 -20.42 6.43 -6.03
N GLY A 80 -19.25 6.21 -5.45
CA GLY A 80 -18.11 7.13 -5.49
C GLY A 80 -18.04 8.08 -4.28
N GLY A 81 -19.08 8.11 -3.43
CA GLY A 81 -19.04 8.80 -2.16
C GLY A 81 -18.18 8.11 -1.11
N TYR A 82 -18.14 8.67 0.09
CA TYR A 82 -17.39 8.11 1.21
C TYR A 82 -17.98 8.55 2.55
N VAL A 83 -17.71 7.78 3.60
CA VAL A 83 -18.14 8.09 4.97
C VAL A 83 -16.92 8.19 5.86
N VAL A 84 -16.84 9.27 6.63
CA VAL A 84 -15.81 9.50 7.65
C VAL A 84 -16.44 9.39 9.02
N THR A 85 -15.79 8.67 9.93
CA THR A 85 -16.19 8.59 11.35
C THR A 85 -15.03 8.96 12.24
N TRP A 86 -15.28 9.64 13.35
CA TRP A 86 -14.24 9.99 14.32
C TRP A 86 -14.82 10.05 15.74
N GLN A 87 -13.96 10.00 16.75
CA GLN A 87 -14.37 10.34 18.11
C GLN A 87 -14.14 11.84 18.32
N GLY A 88 -15.15 12.53 18.83
CA GLY A 88 -15.14 13.98 18.92
C GLY A 88 -15.70 14.49 20.23
N ALA A 89 -15.23 15.66 20.66
CA ALA A 89 -15.68 16.27 21.89
C ALA A 89 -17.14 16.72 21.81
N THR A 90 -17.84 16.60 22.94
CA THR A 90 -19.24 16.97 23.09
C THR A 90 -19.42 18.46 23.42
N ALA A 91 -20.59 19.03 23.11
CA ALA A 91 -20.86 20.46 23.27
C ALA A 91 -20.85 20.96 24.73
N ASP A 92 -21.07 20.07 25.70
CA ASP A 92 -20.94 20.34 27.13
C ASP A 92 -19.52 20.07 27.67
N ASN A 93 -18.61 19.64 26.79
CA ASN A 93 -17.20 19.38 27.06
C ASN A 93 -16.98 18.40 28.23
N GLN A 94 -17.91 17.46 28.40
CA GLN A 94 -17.87 16.45 29.47
C GLN A 94 -17.37 15.09 28.99
N GLY A 95 -17.07 14.93 27.70
CA GLY A 95 -16.56 13.68 27.14
C GLY A 95 -16.50 13.67 25.61
N VAL A 96 -16.46 12.46 25.05
CA VAL A 96 -16.36 12.19 23.60
C VAL A 96 -17.44 11.23 23.12
N ASP A 97 -17.95 11.50 21.92
CA ASP A 97 -18.95 10.69 21.21
C ASP A 97 -18.45 10.35 19.79
N ILE A 98 -19.13 9.44 19.09
CA ILE A 98 -18.79 9.13 17.70
C ILE A 98 -19.55 10.06 16.76
N PHE A 99 -18.83 10.74 15.88
CA PHE A 99 -19.38 11.57 14.83
C PHE A 99 -19.20 10.91 13.47
N VAL A 100 -20.14 11.18 12.56
CA VAL A 100 -20.16 10.62 11.22
C VAL A 100 -20.49 11.71 10.22
N GLN A 101 -19.74 11.75 9.13
CA GLN A 101 -19.96 12.63 7.99
C GLN A 101 -19.96 11.81 6.70
N GLN A 102 -21.05 11.87 5.96
CA GLN A 102 -21.14 11.31 4.61
C GLN A 102 -20.82 12.39 3.56
N PHE A 103 -20.13 11.97 2.52
CA PHE A 103 -19.71 12.78 1.38
C PHE A 103 -20.17 12.15 0.07
N ASP A 104 -20.50 13.00 -0.91
CA ASP A 104 -20.75 12.58 -2.29
C ASP A 104 -19.44 12.38 -3.07
N ALA A 105 -19.54 11.86 -4.30
CA ALA A 105 -18.40 11.62 -5.18
C ALA A 105 -17.67 12.91 -5.62
N ALA A 106 -18.23 14.09 -5.38
CA ALA A 106 -17.54 15.37 -5.62
C ALA A 106 -16.88 15.92 -4.35
N GLY A 107 -16.99 15.23 -3.21
CA GLY A 107 -16.47 15.65 -1.91
C GLY A 107 -17.35 16.69 -1.19
N ASN A 108 -18.62 16.86 -1.58
CA ASN A 108 -19.55 17.69 -0.84
C ASN A 108 -20.13 16.89 0.33
N GLN A 109 -20.37 17.56 1.45
CA GLN A 109 -21.06 16.99 2.60
C GLN A 109 -22.54 16.73 2.26
N VAL A 110 -22.98 15.49 2.45
CA VAL A 110 -24.37 15.06 2.20
C VAL A 110 -25.17 15.08 3.49
N SER A 111 -24.62 14.53 4.57
CA SER A 111 -25.26 14.47 5.88
C SER A 111 -24.24 14.28 6.99
N ASP A 112 -24.50 14.87 8.16
CA ASP A 112 -23.77 14.67 9.40
C ASP A 112 -24.69 14.10 10.49
N PHE A 113 -24.15 13.25 11.36
CA PHE A 113 -24.87 12.84 12.56
C PHE A 113 -23.93 12.39 13.68
N ARG A 114 -24.39 12.61 14.92
CA ARG A 114 -23.73 12.16 16.16
C ARG A 114 -24.35 10.85 16.64
N MET A 115 -23.52 9.85 16.91
CA MET A 115 -23.90 8.57 17.51
C MET A 115 -23.44 8.49 18.96
N GLN A 116 -24.26 7.86 19.80
CA GLN A 116 -24.05 7.77 21.25
C GLN A 116 -24.31 6.35 21.74
N GLY A 117 -23.57 5.85 22.73
CA GLY A 117 -23.86 4.60 23.42
C GLY A 117 -25.24 4.58 24.10
N VAL A 118 -25.73 3.39 24.44
CA VAL A 118 -26.99 3.25 25.20
C VAL A 118 -26.76 3.80 26.62
N GLY A 119 -27.50 4.87 26.98
CA GLY A 119 -27.44 5.49 28.31
C GLY A 119 -26.95 6.94 28.34
N GLY A 120 -26.45 7.48 27.20
CA GLY A 120 -26.08 8.90 27.07
C GLY A 120 -24.80 9.32 27.80
N ASN A 121 -23.93 8.35 28.13
CA ASN A 121 -22.61 8.62 28.72
C ASN A 121 -21.60 8.94 27.60
N GLN A 122 -20.86 10.03 27.75
CA GLN A 122 -20.00 10.62 26.71
C GLN A 122 -18.58 10.04 26.74
N ASN A 123 -18.44 8.73 26.57
CA ASN A 123 -17.12 8.07 26.52
C ASN A 123 -17.14 7.00 25.43
N ASP A 124 -17.59 7.39 24.23
CA ASP A 124 -17.60 6.55 23.05
C ASP A 124 -16.33 6.83 22.22
N VAL A 125 -15.54 5.78 21.97
CA VAL A 125 -14.19 5.85 21.42
C VAL A 125 -13.93 4.72 20.42
N THR A 126 -12.84 4.83 19.66
CA THR A 126 -12.35 3.79 18.73
C THR A 126 -13.42 3.34 17.72
N PRO A 127 -14.00 4.27 16.94
CA PRO A 127 -14.95 3.88 15.90
C PRO A 127 -14.27 3.01 14.85
N GLN A 128 -15.03 2.14 14.20
CA GLN A 128 -14.65 1.36 13.03
C GLN A 128 -15.82 1.33 12.05
N ILE A 129 -15.55 1.31 10.76
CA ILE A 129 -16.58 1.38 9.72
C ILE A 129 -16.26 0.45 8.55
N THR A 130 -17.28 -0.18 7.98
CA THR A 130 -17.17 -0.95 6.73
C THR A 130 -18.39 -0.74 5.83
N THR A 131 -18.16 -0.64 4.53
CA THR A 131 -19.22 -0.62 3.50
C THR A 131 -19.70 -2.05 3.20
N LEU A 132 -21.01 -2.22 3.07
CA LEU A 132 -21.68 -3.46 2.71
C LEU A 132 -21.90 -3.56 1.19
N ALA A 133 -22.12 -4.79 0.71
CA ALA A 133 -22.29 -5.08 -0.71
C ALA A 133 -23.52 -4.41 -1.36
N ASP A 134 -24.52 -4.04 -0.56
CA ASP A 134 -25.72 -3.32 -0.98
C ASP A 134 -25.54 -1.79 -1.04
N GLY A 135 -24.35 -1.30 -0.71
CA GLY A 135 -24.03 0.14 -0.63
C GLY A 135 -24.30 0.77 0.73
N GLY A 136 -24.91 0.05 1.66
CA GLY A 136 -25.02 0.46 3.06
C GLY A 136 -23.67 0.39 3.78
N TYR A 137 -23.65 0.75 5.07
CA TYR A 137 -22.45 0.68 5.89
C TYR A 137 -22.78 0.38 7.35
N VAL A 138 -21.79 -0.14 8.07
CA VAL A 138 -21.92 -0.53 9.48
C VAL A 138 -20.80 0.11 10.28
N ILE A 139 -21.16 0.71 11.42
CA ILE A 139 -20.24 1.35 12.33
C ILE A 139 -20.27 0.62 13.67
N THR A 140 -19.09 0.32 14.22
CA THR A 140 -18.91 -0.21 15.57
C THR A 140 -18.01 0.70 16.39
N TRP A 141 -18.19 0.72 17.71
CA TRP A 141 -17.36 1.52 18.61
C TRP A 141 -17.36 0.92 20.03
N SER A 142 -16.40 1.36 20.83
CA SER A 142 -16.34 1.07 22.26
C SER A 142 -17.02 2.22 23.02
N GLY A 143 -17.96 1.93 23.91
CA GLY A 143 -18.77 2.94 24.59
C GLY A 143 -19.07 2.62 26.04
N SER A 144 -19.46 3.63 26.82
CA SER A 144 -19.84 3.39 28.21
C SER A 144 -21.19 2.69 28.33
N GLY A 145 -21.15 1.47 28.88
CA GLY A 145 -22.33 0.65 29.13
C GLY A 145 -23.21 1.08 30.31
N THR A 146 -24.47 0.65 30.32
CA THR A 146 -25.37 0.81 31.48
C THR A 146 -25.15 -0.24 32.57
N SER A 147 -24.31 -1.26 32.35
CA SER A 147 -24.18 -2.40 33.29
C SER A 147 -23.12 -2.21 34.38
N GLY A 148 -22.46 -1.05 34.46
CA GLY A 148 -21.43 -0.76 35.47
C GLY A 148 -20.12 -1.55 35.28
N ALA A 149 -19.93 -2.18 34.12
CA ALA A 149 -18.93 -3.21 33.84
C ALA A 149 -17.68 -2.72 33.08
N GLY A 150 -17.60 -1.41 32.81
CA GLY A 150 -16.59 -0.83 31.91
C GLY A 150 -17.16 -0.53 30.52
N SER A 151 -16.26 -0.43 29.53
CA SER A 151 -16.59 -0.21 28.12
C SER A 151 -17.33 -1.42 27.52
N GLU A 152 -18.25 -1.18 26.59
CA GLU A 152 -19.07 -2.14 25.85
C GLU A 152 -18.94 -1.89 24.34
N ILE A 153 -19.22 -2.91 23.51
CA ILE A 153 -19.23 -2.74 22.05
C ILE A 153 -20.63 -2.45 21.53
N PHE A 154 -20.75 -1.39 20.74
CA PHE A 154 -21.98 -0.97 20.08
C PHE A 154 -21.87 -1.10 18.57
N ILE A 155 -23.04 -1.18 17.92
CA ILE A 155 -23.17 -1.26 16.46
C ILE A 155 -24.35 -0.44 15.95
N ARG A 156 -24.18 0.16 14.77
CA ARG A 156 -25.20 0.86 14.01
C ARG A 156 -25.06 0.53 12.52
N GLN A 157 -26.13 0.08 11.89
CA GLN A 157 -26.18 -0.22 10.45
C GLN A 157 -27.00 0.86 9.74
N PHE A 158 -26.54 1.24 8.55
CA PHE A 158 -27.15 2.22 7.66
C PHE A 158 -27.35 1.62 6.27
N ASP A 159 -28.40 2.04 5.58
CA ASP A 159 -28.62 1.72 4.16
C ASP A 159 -27.78 2.64 3.25
N ALA A 160 -27.84 2.42 1.95
CA ALA A 160 -27.06 3.18 0.96
C ALA A 160 -27.42 4.68 0.91
N ASP A 161 -28.63 5.04 1.37
CA ASP A 161 -29.09 6.42 1.46
C ASP A 161 -28.70 7.07 2.80
N GLY A 162 -27.96 6.36 3.67
CA GLY A 162 -27.54 6.84 4.98
C GLY A 162 -28.63 6.77 6.05
N ASN A 163 -29.75 6.09 5.80
CA ASN A 163 -30.79 5.90 6.82
C ASN A 163 -30.43 4.74 7.74
N PRO A 164 -30.68 4.85 9.05
CA PRO A 164 -30.42 3.76 9.97
C PRO A 164 -31.36 2.57 9.72
N VAL A 165 -30.78 1.38 9.55
CA VAL A 165 -31.49 0.11 9.35
C VAL A 165 -32.02 -0.45 10.68
N ASN A 166 -31.21 -0.39 11.74
CA ASN A 166 -31.66 -0.81 13.08
C ASN A 166 -32.32 0.36 13.83
N ALA A 167 -33.29 0.08 14.70
CA ALA A 167 -34.10 1.13 15.35
C ALA A 167 -33.32 1.97 16.37
N ALA A 168 -32.29 1.38 17.01
CA ALA A 168 -31.41 2.05 17.96
C ALA A 168 -29.99 1.48 17.89
N ASN A 169 -29.02 2.23 18.43
CA ASN A 169 -27.66 1.75 18.65
C ASN A 169 -27.71 0.49 19.49
N THR A 170 -27.20 -0.61 18.93
CA THR A 170 -27.38 -1.94 19.51
C THR A 170 -26.11 -2.35 20.22
N ARG A 171 -26.26 -2.80 21.46
CA ARG A 171 -25.16 -3.38 22.25
C ARG A 171 -24.90 -4.81 21.78
N LEU A 172 -23.65 -5.15 21.46
CA LEU A 172 -23.29 -6.47 20.94
C LEU A 172 -22.94 -7.51 22.01
N ASN A 173 -22.45 -7.08 23.17
CA ASN A 173 -22.11 -7.98 24.27
C ASN A 173 -23.36 -8.31 25.11
N THR A 174 -23.65 -9.60 25.33
CA THR A 174 -24.85 -10.04 26.10
C THR A 174 -24.57 -10.39 27.57
N GLY A 175 -23.44 -9.93 28.13
CA GLY A 175 -23.21 -9.78 29.57
C GLY A 175 -22.25 -10.78 30.25
N LEU A 176 -21.94 -10.43 31.51
CA LEU A 176 -21.23 -11.17 32.58
C LEU A 176 -19.73 -10.90 32.81
N GLY A 177 -19.26 -9.65 32.93
CA GLY A 177 -17.95 -9.42 33.56
C GLY A 177 -17.54 -7.97 33.76
N ASN A 178 -16.81 -7.68 34.84
CA ASN A 178 -16.29 -6.34 35.19
C ASN A 178 -15.03 -5.93 34.37
N VAL A 179 -14.84 -6.48 33.17
CA VAL A 179 -13.67 -6.19 32.34
C VAL A 179 -14.14 -5.43 31.10
N PRO A 180 -13.53 -4.27 30.77
CA PRO A 180 -13.93 -3.47 29.62
C PRO A 180 -13.76 -4.21 28.29
N ASP A 181 -14.82 -4.22 27.47
CA ASP A 181 -14.74 -4.62 26.06
C ASP A 181 -14.20 -3.44 25.23
N ASN A 182 -13.21 -3.69 24.37
CA ASN A 182 -12.54 -2.65 23.59
C ASN A 182 -11.98 -3.17 22.26
N SER A 183 -11.44 -2.23 21.48
CA SER A 183 -10.75 -2.49 20.21
C SER A 183 -11.60 -3.31 19.23
N PRO A 184 -12.83 -2.87 18.91
CA PRO A 184 -13.62 -3.54 17.89
C PRO A 184 -12.90 -3.47 16.54
N GLN A 185 -13.18 -4.44 15.68
CA GLN A 185 -12.88 -4.43 14.25
C GLN A 185 -14.10 -4.99 13.52
N ILE A 186 -14.36 -4.53 12.30
CA ILE A 186 -15.49 -4.98 11.50
C ILE A 186 -15.08 -5.20 10.05
N THR A 187 -15.66 -6.21 9.40
CA THR A 187 -15.47 -6.45 7.98
C THR A 187 -16.75 -6.99 7.34
N ALA A 188 -17.05 -6.53 6.12
CA ALA A 188 -18.19 -7.01 5.35
C ALA A 188 -17.92 -8.39 4.74
N LEU A 189 -18.96 -9.20 4.61
CA LEU A 189 -18.93 -10.50 3.96
C LEU A 189 -19.51 -10.42 2.54
N PRO A 190 -19.07 -11.29 1.59
CA PRO A 190 -19.57 -11.28 0.21
C PRO A 190 -21.08 -11.56 0.07
N ASP A 191 -21.70 -12.15 1.08
CA ASP A 191 -23.14 -12.43 1.13
C ASP A 191 -23.98 -11.23 1.62
N GLY A 192 -23.34 -10.08 1.85
CA GLY A 192 -23.95 -8.87 2.38
C GLY A 192 -23.99 -8.81 3.91
N GLY A 193 -23.62 -9.89 4.61
CA GLY A 193 -23.43 -9.90 6.05
C GLY A 193 -22.13 -9.20 6.48
N TYR A 194 -21.79 -9.35 7.76
CA TYR A 194 -20.54 -8.80 8.30
C TYR A 194 -20.09 -9.55 9.56
N VAL A 195 -18.81 -9.44 9.90
CA VAL A 195 -18.22 -10.00 11.13
C VAL A 195 -17.65 -8.87 11.98
N VAL A 196 -17.97 -8.92 13.27
CA VAL A 196 -17.39 -8.04 14.29
C VAL A 196 -16.52 -8.86 15.23
N ILE A 197 -15.30 -8.41 15.46
CA ILE A 197 -14.40 -8.96 16.46
C ILE A 197 -13.99 -7.89 17.46
N TRP A 198 -13.71 -8.27 18.71
CA TRP A 198 -13.23 -7.34 19.74
C TRP A 198 -12.53 -8.09 20.88
N THR A 199 -11.80 -7.35 21.71
CA THR A 199 -11.26 -7.88 22.97
C THR A 199 -12.32 -7.76 24.05
N GLY A 200 -12.75 -8.87 24.63
CA GLY A 200 -13.85 -8.88 25.60
C GLY A 200 -13.63 -9.72 26.86
N GLY A 201 -14.29 -9.32 27.94
CA GLY A 201 -14.17 -9.93 29.27
C GLY A 201 -15.10 -11.12 29.52
N THR A 202 -14.62 -12.15 30.24
CA THR A 202 -15.41 -13.38 30.53
C THR A 202 -15.82 -13.57 31.99
N GLY A 203 -15.67 -12.55 32.84
CA GLY A 203 -16.32 -12.52 34.16
C GLY A 203 -15.70 -13.32 35.30
N SER A 204 -14.67 -14.13 35.06
CA SER A 204 -13.92 -14.80 36.12
C SER A 204 -12.84 -13.87 36.69
N LEU A 205 -13.10 -13.32 37.87
CA LEU A 205 -12.19 -12.64 38.81
C LEU A 205 -10.76 -12.35 38.28
N ASN A 206 -10.54 -11.12 37.80
CA ASN A 206 -9.23 -10.50 37.59
C ASN A 206 -8.21 -11.30 36.76
N GLN A 207 -8.38 -11.54 35.45
CA GLN A 207 -7.25 -11.79 34.53
C GLN A 207 -7.72 -12.06 33.07
N GLY A 208 -7.44 -11.15 32.14
CA GLY A 208 -7.44 -11.39 30.68
C GLY A 208 -8.73 -11.05 29.91
N GLY A 209 -8.58 -10.37 28.76
CA GLY A 209 -9.60 -10.30 27.72
C GLY A 209 -9.40 -11.44 26.72
N ASP A 210 -10.47 -12.04 26.22
CA ASP A 210 -10.48 -13.04 25.13
C ASP A 210 -10.93 -12.37 23.82
N ILE A 211 -10.69 -12.98 22.66
CA ILE A 211 -11.20 -12.44 21.39
C ILE A 211 -12.62 -12.94 21.13
N MET A 212 -13.56 -12.02 21.06
CA MET A 212 -14.96 -12.30 20.74
C MET A 212 -15.17 -12.18 19.23
N VAL A 213 -16.00 -13.06 18.67
CA VAL A 213 -16.34 -13.07 17.24
C VAL A 213 -17.86 -13.19 17.08
N ARG A 214 -18.46 -12.29 16.29
CA ARG A 214 -19.89 -12.31 15.94
C ARG A 214 -20.07 -12.10 14.46
N GLN A 215 -20.70 -13.05 13.81
CA GLN A 215 -21.15 -12.94 12.43
C GLN A 215 -22.61 -12.51 12.40
N PHE A 216 -22.97 -11.68 11.43
CA PHE A 216 -24.31 -11.18 11.18
C PHE A 216 -24.70 -11.44 9.73
N ASP A 217 -25.99 -11.66 9.49
CA ASP A 217 -26.55 -11.67 8.13
C ASP A 217 -26.71 -10.23 7.59
N ALA A 218 -27.09 -10.10 6.31
CA ALA A 218 -27.30 -8.81 5.66
C ALA A 218 -28.41 -7.95 6.31
N ALA A 219 -29.36 -8.58 7.00
CA ALA A 219 -30.41 -7.88 7.74
C ALA A 219 -29.97 -7.46 9.16
N GLY A 220 -28.71 -7.73 9.55
CA GLY A 220 -28.15 -7.40 10.84
C GLY A 220 -28.54 -8.38 11.96
N ASN A 221 -29.07 -9.57 11.63
CA ASN A 221 -29.33 -10.60 12.64
C ASN A 221 -28.05 -11.34 12.97
N GLN A 222 -27.78 -11.54 14.25
CA GLN A 222 -26.61 -12.29 14.70
C GLN A 222 -26.75 -13.79 14.37
N ILE A 223 -25.73 -14.35 13.70
CA ILE A 223 -25.61 -15.76 13.33
C ILE A 223 -24.79 -16.53 14.38
N THR A 224 -23.62 -16.02 14.75
CA THR A 224 -22.67 -16.74 15.61
C THR A 224 -22.39 -16.02 16.94
N ASN A 225 -21.89 -16.78 17.92
CA ASN A 225 -21.47 -16.30 19.23
C ASN A 225 -20.21 -17.07 19.66
N THR A 226 -19.08 -16.71 19.05
CA THR A 226 -17.81 -17.42 19.22
C THR A 226 -16.86 -16.64 20.10
N MET A 227 -16.03 -17.36 20.86
CA MET A 227 -14.94 -16.83 21.67
C MET A 227 -13.66 -17.60 21.33
N LEU A 228 -12.56 -16.88 21.12
CA LEU A 228 -11.24 -17.40 20.78
C LEU A 228 -10.26 -17.07 21.90
N ARG A 229 -9.33 -17.99 22.13
CA ARG A 229 -8.34 -17.94 23.22
C ARG A 229 -7.00 -18.42 22.72
N GLY A 230 -5.89 -17.86 23.21
CA GLY A 230 -4.53 -18.36 23.05
C GLY A 230 -4.33 -19.75 23.68
N GLU A 231 -3.49 -19.88 24.70
CA GLU A 231 -3.34 -21.16 25.42
C GLU A 231 -4.35 -21.31 26.57
N SER A 232 -4.55 -22.54 27.07
CA SER A 232 -5.43 -22.78 28.23
C SER A 232 -4.84 -22.14 29.49
N GLY A 233 -5.51 -21.12 30.04
CA GLY A 233 -5.09 -20.42 31.26
C GLY A 233 -5.79 -19.07 31.43
N ASN A 234 -5.34 -18.28 32.41
CA ASN A 234 -5.84 -16.93 32.68
C ASN A 234 -4.98 -15.89 31.92
N PHE A 235 -5.01 -15.95 30.60
CA PHE A 235 -4.15 -15.19 29.71
C PHE A 235 -4.91 -14.06 29.02
N VAL A 236 -4.20 -13.01 28.61
CA VAL A 236 -4.79 -11.87 27.90
C VAL A 236 -4.54 -12.05 26.40
N ASP A 237 -5.61 -12.08 25.62
CA ASP A 237 -5.61 -12.07 24.16
C ASP A 237 -6.06 -10.69 23.65
N THR A 238 -5.28 -10.07 22.76
CA THR A 238 -5.55 -8.71 22.23
C THR A 238 -5.09 -8.56 20.78
N GLN A 239 -5.22 -7.35 20.22
CA GLN A 239 -4.72 -6.97 18.89
C GLN A 239 -5.23 -7.87 17.77
N SER A 240 -6.52 -8.18 17.81
CA SER A 240 -7.14 -9.06 16.81
C SER A 240 -7.32 -8.35 15.47
N GLN A 241 -7.15 -9.10 14.37
CA GLN A 241 -7.41 -8.68 12.99
C GLN A 241 -8.19 -9.76 12.25
N ILE A 242 -8.87 -9.38 11.17
CA ILE A 242 -9.70 -10.30 10.38
C ILE A 242 -9.48 -10.08 8.89
N ALA A 243 -9.43 -11.17 8.12
CA ALA A 243 -9.44 -11.15 6.67
C ALA A 243 -10.51 -12.11 6.13
N VAL A 244 -11.32 -11.63 5.19
CA VAL A 244 -12.35 -12.43 4.51
C VAL A 244 -11.77 -13.08 3.28
N LEU A 245 -11.92 -14.40 3.19
CA LEU A 245 -11.38 -15.24 2.13
C LEU A 245 -12.32 -15.28 0.92
N ALA A 246 -11.76 -15.62 -0.25
CA ALA A 246 -12.51 -15.73 -1.50
C ALA A 246 -13.61 -16.82 -1.49
N ASP A 247 -13.52 -17.79 -0.57
CA ASP A 247 -14.53 -18.83 -0.36
C ASP A 247 -15.72 -18.38 0.53
N GLY A 248 -15.72 -17.12 0.96
CA GLY A 248 -16.71 -16.55 1.87
C GLY A 248 -16.42 -16.83 3.36
N GLY A 249 -15.43 -17.67 3.67
CA GLY A 249 -14.91 -17.84 5.02
C GLY A 249 -14.04 -16.67 5.45
N TYR A 250 -13.44 -16.76 6.64
CA TYR A 250 -12.57 -15.71 7.16
C TYR A 250 -11.52 -16.27 8.12
N VAL A 251 -10.44 -15.52 8.32
CA VAL A 251 -9.38 -15.84 9.29
C VAL A 251 -9.28 -14.73 10.30
N VAL A 252 -9.30 -15.08 11.58
CA VAL A 252 -9.03 -14.16 12.69
C VAL A 252 -7.61 -14.42 13.18
N ALA A 253 -6.79 -13.38 13.20
CA ALA A 253 -5.45 -13.37 13.77
C ALA A 253 -5.47 -12.58 15.09
N TRP A 254 -4.75 -13.01 16.12
CA TRP A 254 -4.62 -12.25 17.37
C TRP A 254 -3.34 -12.58 18.10
N GLN A 255 -2.94 -11.69 18.99
CA GLN A 255 -1.86 -11.94 19.94
C GLN A 255 -2.42 -12.57 21.20
N GLY A 256 -1.81 -13.64 21.69
CA GLY A 256 -2.20 -14.30 22.93
C GLY A 256 -1.03 -14.66 23.82
N GLN A 257 -1.21 -14.58 25.14
CA GLN A 257 -0.18 -14.99 26.08
C GLN A 257 -0.12 -16.52 26.22
N THR A 258 1.10 -17.05 26.20
CA THR A 258 1.42 -18.47 26.32
C THR A 258 1.71 -18.87 27.76
N THR A 259 1.81 -20.17 28.02
CA THR A 259 2.19 -20.76 29.31
C THR A 259 3.59 -20.36 29.78
N SER A 260 4.49 -19.93 28.86
CA SER A 260 5.79 -19.32 29.19
C SER A 260 5.71 -17.84 29.55
N GLN A 261 4.51 -17.24 29.60
CA GLN A 261 4.26 -15.80 29.78
C GLN A 261 4.83 -14.90 28.67
N SER A 262 5.25 -15.46 27.53
CA SER A 262 5.50 -14.74 26.28
C SER A 262 4.22 -14.65 25.46
N ASN A 263 4.16 -13.72 24.50
CA ASN A 263 3.04 -13.67 23.56
C ASN A 263 3.41 -14.41 22.26
N ASP A 264 2.45 -15.13 21.70
CA ASP A 264 2.52 -15.70 20.35
C ASP A 264 1.37 -15.14 19.51
N VAL A 265 1.49 -15.24 18.18
CA VAL A 265 0.38 -14.92 17.26
C VAL A 265 -0.40 -16.18 16.93
N PHE A 266 -1.72 -16.13 17.07
CA PHE A 266 -2.63 -17.22 16.78
C PHE A 266 -3.53 -16.88 15.60
N LEU A 267 -3.88 -17.90 14.83
CA LEU A 267 -4.83 -17.82 13.73
C LEU A 267 -5.96 -18.83 13.93
N GLN A 268 -7.19 -18.42 13.63
CA GLN A 268 -8.35 -19.30 13.53
C GLN A 268 -9.06 -19.05 12.19
N ARG A 269 -9.13 -20.09 11.36
CA ARG A 269 -9.93 -20.07 10.13
C ARG A 269 -11.36 -20.51 10.40
N PHE A 270 -12.29 -19.85 9.73
CA PHE A 270 -13.72 -20.12 9.72
C PHE A 270 -14.21 -20.37 8.31
N ASP A 271 -15.26 -21.20 8.16
CA ASP A 271 -16.04 -21.27 6.92
C ASP A 271 -17.04 -20.11 6.82
N ALA A 272 -17.72 -19.99 5.68
CA ALA A 272 -18.72 -18.94 5.44
C ALA A 272 -19.92 -18.98 6.40
N ALA A 273 -20.20 -20.13 7.01
CA ALA A 273 -21.25 -20.28 8.03
C ALA A 273 -20.75 -19.95 9.45
N GLY A 274 -19.48 -19.59 9.60
CA GLY A 274 -18.85 -19.25 10.88
C GLY A 274 -18.45 -20.46 11.72
N ASN A 275 -18.36 -21.66 11.14
CA ASN A 275 -17.80 -22.82 11.83
C ASN A 275 -16.27 -22.75 11.85
N GLN A 276 -15.67 -23.09 13.00
CA GLN A 276 -14.22 -23.16 13.14
C GLN A 276 -13.63 -24.34 12.34
N LEU A 277 -12.67 -24.06 11.47
CA LEU A 277 -12.00 -25.07 10.63
C LEU A 277 -10.64 -25.47 11.19
N SER A 278 -9.66 -24.58 11.13
CA SER A 278 -8.27 -24.86 11.51
C SER A 278 -7.72 -23.76 12.42
N ARG A 279 -6.76 -24.16 13.25
CA ARG A 279 -6.08 -23.28 14.19
C ARG A 279 -4.56 -23.43 14.04
N THR A 280 -3.87 -22.30 13.97
CA THR A 280 -2.41 -22.24 13.76
C THR A 280 -1.78 -21.28 14.75
N THR A 281 -0.61 -21.62 15.27
CA THR A 281 0.25 -20.69 16.02
C THR A 281 1.41 -20.27 15.12
N LEU A 282 1.65 -18.96 15.01
CA LEU A 282 2.79 -18.38 14.32
C LEU A 282 3.85 -18.03 15.34
N GLN A 283 5.08 -18.42 15.02
CA GLN A 283 6.27 -18.07 15.79
C GLN A 283 7.32 -17.51 14.82
N GLY A 284 7.97 -16.41 15.23
CA GLY A 284 9.04 -15.78 14.45
C GLY A 284 10.30 -16.66 14.36
N GLN A 285 10.78 -17.16 15.50
CA GLN A 285 11.93 -18.07 15.62
C GLN A 285 11.70 -19.06 16.77
N PRO A 286 12.31 -20.27 16.73
CA PRO A 286 12.29 -21.18 17.88
C PRO A 286 12.99 -20.55 19.11
N GLY A 287 12.28 -20.39 20.22
CA GLY A 287 12.82 -19.83 21.47
C GLY A 287 11.81 -18.96 22.23
N ASN A 288 12.27 -18.23 23.26
CA ASN A 288 11.42 -17.27 23.98
C ASN A 288 11.33 -15.97 23.16
N PHE A 289 10.50 -15.95 22.13
CA PHE A 289 10.14 -14.72 21.42
C PHE A 289 8.77 -14.24 21.90
N THR A 290 8.55 -12.93 21.84
CA THR A 290 7.24 -12.30 22.04
C THR A 290 6.79 -11.81 20.67
N ASP A 291 5.83 -12.51 20.09
CA ASP A 291 5.22 -12.17 18.81
C ASP A 291 3.93 -11.36 19.06
N THR A 292 3.80 -10.22 18.37
CA THR A 292 2.79 -9.19 18.64
C THR A 292 2.30 -8.51 17.35
N ALA A 293 1.26 -7.70 17.46
CA ALA A 293 0.76 -6.82 16.40
C ALA A 293 0.55 -7.52 15.03
N PRO A 294 -0.20 -8.65 14.98
CA PRO A 294 -0.43 -9.30 13.71
C PRO A 294 -1.24 -8.42 12.76
N LYS A 295 -0.94 -8.48 11.47
CA LYS A 295 -1.78 -7.99 10.36
C LYS A 295 -1.97 -9.08 9.34
N ILE A 296 -3.13 -9.11 8.70
CA ILE A 296 -3.52 -10.20 7.79
C ILE A 296 -4.24 -9.63 6.57
N THR A 297 -3.99 -10.24 5.40
CA THR A 297 -4.74 -9.98 4.17
C THR A 297 -5.09 -11.28 3.47
N ALA A 298 -6.28 -11.35 2.87
CA ALA A 298 -6.69 -12.50 2.06
C ALA A 298 -6.16 -12.35 0.63
N LEU A 299 -5.73 -13.46 0.03
CA LEU A 299 -5.17 -13.50 -1.32
C LEU A 299 -6.20 -14.00 -2.32
N ALA A 300 -6.05 -13.60 -3.58
CA ALA A 300 -6.99 -13.91 -4.66
C ALA A 300 -7.09 -15.41 -4.99
N ASP A 301 -6.06 -16.19 -4.62
CA ASP A 301 -6.01 -17.64 -4.77
C ASP A 301 -6.79 -18.40 -3.67
N GLY A 302 -7.41 -17.68 -2.73
CA GLY A 302 -8.10 -18.23 -1.56
C GLY A 302 -7.18 -18.48 -0.36
N GLY A 303 -5.88 -18.20 -0.50
CA GLY A 303 -4.92 -18.15 0.59
C GLY A 303 -4.98 -16.86 1.39
N TYR A 304 -3.98 -16.64 2.24
CA TYR A 304 -3.83 -15.42 3.03
C TYR A 304 -2.37 -15.22 3.44
N ALA A 305 -1.98 -13.97 3.68
CA ALA A 305 -0.66 -13.61 4.18
C ALA A 305 -0.79 -12.88 5.51
N VAL A 306 0.12 -13.18 6.44
CA VAL A 306 0.17 -12.61 7.79
C VAL A 306 1.55 -12.03 8.04
N VAL A 307 1.58 -10.82 8.59
CA VAL A 307 2.80 -10.20 9.12
C VAL A 307 2.65 -9.92 10.61
N TRP A 308 3.74 -9.99 11.35
CA TRP A 308 3.74 -9.69 12.79
C TRP A 308 5.11 -9.21 13.26
N GLU A 309 5.13 -8.57 14.41
CA GLU A 309 6.35 -8.12 15.08
C GLU A 309 6.84 -9.24 16.01
N GLY A 310 8.07 -9.72 15.82
CA GLY A 310 8.69 -10.69 16.70
C GLY A 310 9.86 -10.10 17.47
N ARG A 311 9.84 -10.28 18.80
CA ARG A 311 10.85 -9.75 19.73
C ARG A 311 11.56 -10.85 20.49
N ASP A 312 12.90 -10.86 20.50
CA ASP A 312 13.65 -11.79 21.36
C ASP A 312 13.51 -11.39 22.84
N SER A 313 12.88 -12.24 23.66
CA SER A 313 12.62 -11.92 25.08
C SER A 313 13.75 -12.30 26.04
N ASN A 314 14.84 -12.92 25.56
CA ASN A 314 15.98 -13.33 26.37
C ASN A 314 17.22 -12.43 26.24
N GLN A 315 17.16 -11.32 25.48
CA GLN A 315 18.33 -10.45 25.30
C GLN A 315 18.54 -9.43 26.43
N THR A 316 19.80 -9.29 26.85
CA THR A 316 20.29 -8.28 27.80
C THR A 316 20.84 -7.03 27.09
N GLY A 317 20.62 -6.90 25.77
CA GLY A 317 21.05 -5.77 24.90
C GLY A 317 19.87 -4.90 24.41
N PRO A 318 20.10 -3.96 23.47
CA PRO A 318 19.03 -3.14 22.88
C PRO A 318 17.97 -4.04 22.23
N ILE A 319 16.71 -3.59 22.32
CA ILE A 319 15.51 -4.32 21.85
C ILE A 319 15.68 -4.64 20.36
N ARG A 320 15.41 -5.90 19.99
CA ARG A 320 15.43 -6.37 18.60
C ARG A 320 14.02 -6.79 18.16
N ASN A 321 13.27 -5.86 17.58
CA ASN A 321 12.00 -6.13 16.92
C ASN A 321 12.27 -6.31 15.42
N ASP A 322 11.84 -7.44 14.88
CA ASP A 322 11.87 -7.72 13.43
C ASP A 322 10.45 -7.97 12.94
N ILE A 323 10.19 -7.71 11.65
CA ILE A 323 8.93 -8.10 11.02
C ILE A 323 9.06 -9.50 10.43
N TYR A 324 8.08 -10.35 10.70
CA TYR A 324 7.98 -11.68 10.14
C TYR A 324 6.80 -11.75 9.18
N LEU A 325 6.95 -12.55 8.13
CA LEU A 325 5.95 -12.76 7.09
C LEU A 325 5.71 -14.26 6.92
N ARG A 326 4.42 -14.63 6.83
CA ARG A 326 4.00 -15.97 6.44
C ARG A 326 2.85 -15.91 5.45
N GLN A 327 3.00 -16.56 4.30
CA GLN A 327 1.93 -16.78 3.33
C GLN A 327 1.40 -18.20 3.45
N PHE A 328 0.09 -18.36 3.37
CA PHE A 328 -0.61 -19.62 3.36
C PHE A 328 -1.39 -19.77 2.05
N ASP A 329 -1.38 -20.97 1.46
CA ASP A 329 -2.27 -21.32 0.35
C ASP A 329 -3.71 -21.56 0.83
N ALA A 330 -4.65 -21.75 -0.09
CA ALA A 330 -6.06 -22.01 0.23
C ALA A 330 -6.31 -23.28 1.07
N ALA A 331 -5.38 -24.24 1.02
CA ALA A 331 -5.42 -25.46 1.84
C ALA A 331 -4.84 -25.23 3.26
N GLY A 332 -4.24 -24.07 3.52
CA GLY A 332 -3.60 -23.71 4.78
C GLY A 332 -2.15 -24.17 4.90
N ASN A 333 -1.49 -24.56 3.81
CA ASN A 333 -0.06 -24.86 3.82
C ASN A 333 0.76 -23.58 3.71
N VAL A 334 1.92 -23.55 4.36
CA VAL A 334 2.85 -22.42 4.28
C VAL A 334 3.55 -22.40 2.92
N VAL A 335 3.43 -21.29 2.19
CA VAL A 335 4.08 -21.02 0.90
C VAL A 335 5.34 -20.16 1.08
N VAL A 336 5.21 -19.06 1.83
CA VAL A 336 6.31 -18.14 2.15
C VAL A 336 6.53 -18.11 3.65
N SER A 337 7.78 -18.07 4.06
CA SER A 337 8.20 -17.87 5.44
C SER A 337 9.48 -17.05 5.43
N GLU A 338 9.38 -15.79 5.84
CA GLU A 338 10.49 -14.84 5.75
C GLU A 338 10.55 -13.95 7.01
N ARG A 339 11.77 -13.50 7.32
CA ARG A 339 12.00 -12.36 8.21
C ARG A 339 12.34 -11.15 7.34
N LEU A 340 11.51 -10.12 7.42
CA LEU A 340 11.72 -8.85 6.72
C LEU A 340 12.66 -7.98 7.57
N GLN A 341 13.58 -7.31 6.90
CA GLN A 341 14.56 -6.42 7.54
C GLN A 341 14.56 -5.09 6.79
N GLY A 342 14.65 -3.97 7.52
CA GLY A 342 14.78 -2.64 6.93
C GLY A 342 15.97 -2.54 5.96
N VAL A 343 17.19 -2.80 6.42
CA VAL A 343 18.41 -2.67 5.61
C VAL A 343 18.92 -4.04 5.12
N PRO A 344 18.86 -4.34 3.81
CA PRO A 344 19.29 -5.64 3.29
C PRO A 344 20.76 -5.93 3.58
N GLY A 345 21.01 -6.96 4.39
CA GLY A 345 22.37 -7.42 4.72
C GLY A 345 23.03 -6.67 5.85
N ASP A 346 22.34 -5.74 6.52
CA ASP A 346 22.74 -5.27 7.83
C ASP A 346 22.13 -6.17 8.90
N PRO A 347 22.94 -7.05 9.53
CA PRO A 347 22.44 -7.87 10.60
C PRO A 347 22.07 -7.06 11.82
N ASP A 348 22.43 -5.77 11.93
CA ASP A 348 22.27 -4.91 13.10
C ASP A 348 21.07 -3.92 13.07
N SER A 349 20.26 -3.93 12.00
CA SER A 349 18.97 -3.21 11.94
C SER A 349 17.92 -4.00 12.71
N PHE A 350 17.41 -3.45 13.82
CA PHE A 350 16.72 -4.23 14.86
C PHE A 350 15.47 -3.59 15.46
N ASN A 351 14.84 -2.65 14.78
CA ASN A 351 13.69 -1.95 15.35
C ASN A 351 12.56 -1.79 14.33
N ASP A 352 12.32 -2.84 13.55
CA ASP A 352 11.25 -2.83 12.57
C ASP A 352 9.89 -3.02 13.28
N GLN A 353 8.94 -2.12 13.02
CA GLN A 353 7.66 -2.04 13.73
C GLN A 353 6.51 -1.58 12.81
N ARG A 354 5.28 -1.68 13.32
CA ARG A 354 4.04 -1.17 12.70
C ARG A 354 3.84 -1.65 11.26
N ALA A 355 4.10 -2.92 11.02
CA ALA A 355 3.87 -3.50 9.72
C ALA A 355 2.38 -3.42 9.33
N GLN A 356 2.10 -3.13 8.06
CA GLN A 356 0.81 -3.32 7.42
C GLN A 356 0.98 -4.21 6.19
N ILE A 357 -0.09 -4.87 5.78
CA ILE A 357 -0.10 -5.76 4.61
C ILE A 357 -1.38 -5.58 3.82
N ALA A 358 -1.27 -5.54 2.50
CA ALA A 358 -2.41 -5.48 1.59
C ALA A 358 -2.24 -6.39 0.38
N ALA A 359 -3.29 -7.14 0.04
CA ALA A 359 -3.37 -7.88 -1.20
C ALA A 359 -3.51 -6.94 -2.40
N LEU A 360 -2.85 -7.28 -3.50
CA LEU A 360 -2.86 -6.53 -4.74
C LEU A 360 -3.82 -7.16 -5.75
N VAL A 361 -4.33 -6.33 -6.66
CA VAL A 361 -5.29 -6.75 -7.71
C VAL A 361 -4.70 -7.82 -8.66
N ASP A 362 -3.38 -7.93 -8.76
CA ASP A 362 -2.70 -8.96 -9.55
C ASP A 362 -2.50 -10.29 -8.81
N GLY A 363 -3.08 -10.43 -7.61
CA GLY A 363 -2.97 -11.63 -6.78
C GLY A 363 -1.73 -11.65 -5.88
N GLY A 364 -0.80 -10.71 -6.06
CA GLY A 364 0.31 -10.50 -5.13
C GLY A 364 -0.11 -9.79 -3.85
N TYR A 365 0.87 -9.35 -3.06
CA TYR A 365 0.64 -8.54 -1.87
C TYR A 365 1.84 -7.64 -1.60
N VAL A 366 1.64 -6.62 -0.77
CA VAL A 366 2.67 -5.68 -0.36
C VAL A 366 2.67 -5.56 1.16
N VAL A 367 3.86 -5.57 1.73
CA VAL A 367 4.10 -5.30 3.15
C VAL A 367 4.78 -3.95 3.25
N VAL A 368 4.32 -3.10 4.16
CA VAL A 368 4.97 -1.85 4.54
C VAL A 368 5.26 -1.86 6.03
N TRP A 369 6.38 -1.31 6.48
CA TRP A 369 6.72 -1.19 7.90
C TRP A 369 7.63 0.03 8.11
N GLN A 370 7.76 0.49 9.36
CA GLN A 370 8.81 1.43 9.72
C GLN A 370 10.03 0.68 10.25
N GLY A 371 11.23 1.09 9.87
CA GLY A 371 12.48 0.43 10.24
C GLY A 371 13.59 1.44 10.52
N ASP A 372 14.61 1.03 11.27
CA ASP A 372 15.73 1.91 11.60
C ASP A 372 16.50 2.34 10.33
N THR A 373 16.95 3.59 10.33
CA THR A 373 17.87 4.13 9.32
C THR A 373 19.29 3.58 9.51
N ASP A 374 20.09 3.57 8.44
CA ASP A 374 21.49 3.05 8.45
C ASP A 374 22.41 3.73 9.49
N ASP A 375 22.04 4.92 9.97
CA ASP A 375 22.78 5.68 10.99
C ASP A 375 22.22 5.51 12.41
N GLY A 376 21.08 4.81 12.58
CA GLY A 376 20.45 4.53 13.87
C GLY A 376 19.82 5.75 14.54
N GLU A 377 19.64 6.85 13.82
CA GLU A 377 19.14 8.13 14.36
C GLU A 377 17.61 8.29 14.19
N GLY A 378 16.93 7.36 13.50
CA GLY A 378 15.48 7.24 13.55
C GLY A 378 14.88 6.25 12.55
N PHE A 379 13.67 6.51 12.06
CA PHE A 379 12.89 5.56 11.26
C PHE A 379 12.68 6.03 9.83
N ASP A 380 12.73 5.10 8.87
CA ASP A 380 12.21 5.26 7.51
C ASP A 380 11.09 4.24 7.23
N ILE A 381 10.30 4.47 6.19
CA ILE A 381 9.27 3.52 5.76
C ILE A 381 9.84 2.57 4.70
N PHE A 382 9.70 1.27 4.92
CA PHE A 382 10.13 0.24 4.00
C PHE A 382 8.93 -0.48 3.40
N THR A 383 9.06 -0.88 2.14
CA THR A 383 8.05 -1.67 1.43
C THR A 383 8.68 -2.88 0.78
N ARG A 384 7.95 -4.00 0.76
CA ARG A 384 8.24 -5.17 -0.08
C ARG A 384 6.98 -5.66 -0.77
N GLN A 385 7.07 -5.78 -2.08
CA GLN A 385 6.01 -6.29 -2.93
C GLN A 385 6.35 -7.72 -3.37
N TYR A 386 5.38 -8.61 -3.25
CA TYR A 386 5.45 -10.01 -3.65
C TYR A 386 4.41 -10.28 -4.74
N ASP A 387 4.74 -11.19 -5.67
CA ASP A 387 3.75 -11.74 -6.60
C ASP A 387 2.90 -12.84 -5.93
N ALA A 388 1.91 -13.36 -6.67
CA ALA A 388 0.98 -14.37 -6.15
C ALA A 388 1.67 -15.65 -5.66
N ASP A 389 2.79 -16.02 -6.29
CA ASP A 389 3.57 -17.20 -5.92
C ASP A 389 4.52 -16.93 -4.73
N GLY A 390 4.51 -15.70 -4.19
CA GLY A 390 5.35 -15.31 -3.06
C GLY A 390 6.77 -14.91 -3.43
N THR A 391 7.04 -14.63 -4.70
CA THR A 391 8.34 -14.13 -5.16
C THR A 391 8.44 -12.62 -4.95
N LEU A 392 9.55 -12.14 -4.39
CA LEU A 392 9.82 -10.71 -4.22
C LEU A 392 9.94 -10.02 -5.60
N VAL A 393 9.05 -9.04 -5.84
CA VAL A 393 8.97 -8.21 -7.05
C VAL A 393 9.75 -6.92 -6.89
N ALA A 394 9.54 -6.22 -5.78
CA ALA A 394 10.15 -4.92 -5.52
C ALA A 394 10.36 -4.69 -4.01
N GLU A 395 11.36 -3.88 -3.67
CA GLU A 395 11.57 -3.37 -2.33
C GLU A 395 11.95 -1.89 -2.40
N ASN A 396 11.43 -1.06 -1.50
CA ASN A 396 11.72 0.38 -1.48
C ASN A 396 11.90 0.87 -0.05
N ARG A 397 12.78 1.87 0.10
CA ARG A 397 12.91 2.71 1.30
C ARG A 397 12.37 4.10 0.98
N LEU A 398 11.46 4.60 1.80
CA LEU A 398 10.75 5.86 1.65
C LEU A 398 11.10 6.73 2.86
N ALA A 399 11.58 7.93 2.58
CA ALA A 399 11.92 8.92 3.59
C ALA A 399 11.31 10.26 3.20
N ALA A 400 10.67 10.97 4.11
CA ALA A 400 10.20 12.33 3.87
C ALA A 400 11.38 13.31 4.01
N PHE A 401 11.78 13.98 2.93
CA PHE A 401 12.68 15.15 2.95
C PHE A 401 14.01 15.04 3.75
N GLY A 402 14.54 13.86 4.02
CA GLY A 402 15.70 13.69 4.92
C GLY A 402 15.36 13.91 6.40
N ALA A 403 14.08 13.70 6.75
CA ALA A 403 13.57 13.68 8.10
C ALA A 403 14.30 12.63 8.93
N VAL A 404 14.41 12.92 10.22
CA VAL A 404 15.00 11.99 11.19
C VAL A 404 14.01 10.87 11.51
N VAL A 405 12.70 11.05 11.28
CA VAL A 405 11.67 10.10 11.69
C VAL A 405 10.48 10.08 10.72
N ASP A 406 10.26 8.95 10.07
CA ASP A 406 9.05 8.56 9.33
C ASP A 406 8.40 7.34 10.01
N THR A 407 7.11 7.44 10.34
CA THR A 407 6.43 6.44 11.18
C THR A 407 4.98 6.20 10.75
N ARG A 408 4.38 5.13 11.32
CA ARG A 408 2.96 4.78 11.14
C ARG A 408 2.53 4.72 9.67
N PRO A 409 3.16 3.83 8.88
CA PRO A 409 2.71 3.64 7.53
C PRO A 409 1.34 2.96 7.50
N ASP A 410 0.53 3.32 6.51
CA ASP A 410 -0.66 2.62 6.07
C ASP A 410 -0.62 2.42 4.54
N ILE A 411 -1.35 1.43 4.05
CA ILE A 411 -1.24 0.96 2.67
C ILE A 411 -2.59 0.55 2.10
N ILE A 412 -2.83 0.93 0.85
CA ILE A 412 -4.05 0.55 0.15
C ILE A 412 -3.78 0.19 -1.33
N PRO A 413 -4.31 -0.94 -1.83
CA PRO A 413 -4.17 -1.32 -3.22
C PRO A 413 -5.08 -0.47 -4.11
N LEU A 414 -4.65 -0.23 -5.35
CA LEU A 414 -5.44 0.50 -6.33
C LEU A 414 -6.18 -0.46 -7.27
N PRO A 415 -7.47 -0.21 -7.61
CA PRO A 415 -8.23 -1.03 -8.58
C PRO A 415 -7.55 -1.16 -9.94
N GLY A 416 -6.79 -0.14 -10.35
CA GLY A 416 -6.01 -0.14 -11.59
C GLY A 416 -4.70 -0.94 -11.55
N GLY A 417 -4.33 -1.47 -10.39
CA GLY A 417 -3.03 -2.06 -10.05
C GLY A 417 -2.07 -1.05 -9.40
N GLY A 418 -1.16 -1.56 -8.57
CA GLY A 418 -0.29 -0.74 -7.71
C GLY A 418 -0.93 -0.46 -6.35
N TYR A 419 -0.34 0.46 -5.59
CA TYR A 419 -0.75 0.77 -4.23
C TYR A 419 -0.34 2.20 -3.83
N LEU A 420 -1.02 2.76 -2.83
CA LEU A 420 -0.62 3.98 -2.14
C LEU A 420 -0.04 3.61 -0.78
N VAL A 421 1.02 4.29 -0.38
CA VAL A 421 1.52 4.27 1.01
C VAL A 421 1.31 5.66 1.57
N VAL A 422 0.70 5.74 2.75
CA VAL A 422 0.57 6.98 3.53
C VAL A 422 1.32 6.83 4.85
N TRP A 423 1.99 7.87 5.34
CA TRP A 423 2.74 7.81 6.59
C TRP A 423 2.88 9.19 7.25
N GLU A 424 3.27 9.20 8.52
CA GLU A 424 3.69 10.41 9.24
C GLU A 424 5.18 10.65 8.99
N GLY A 425 5.54 11.81 8.44
CA GLY A 425 6.93 12.13 8.13
C GLY A 425 7.38 13.45 8.72
N GLY A 426 8.65 13.52 9.11
CA GLY A 426 9.24 14.77 9.60
C GLY A 426 9.32 15.85 8.52
N THR A 427 9.15 17.10 8.92
CA THR A 427 9.35 18.25 8.03
C THR A 427 10.83 18.64 7.93
N LEU A 428 11.20 19.41 6.89
CA LEU A 428 12.58 19.89 6.64
C LEU A 428 13.22 20.68 7.79
N ASP A 429 12.41 21.25 8.69
CA ASP A 429 12.90 21.96 9.87
C ASP A 429 13.14 21.03 11.07
N GLY A 430 12.79 19.75 10.96
CA GLY A 430 12.99 18.72 11.99
C GLY A 430 12.16 18.93 13.26
N GLN A 431 11.16 19.81 13.24
CA GLN A 431 10.36 20.16 14.41
C GLN A 431 8.90 19.66 14.35
N ARG A 432 8.44 19.13 13.20
CA ARG A 432 7.02 18.80 12.97
C ARG A 432 6.85 17.50 12.20
N ARG A 433 5.64 16.96 12.24
CA ARG A 433 5.20 15.82 11.43
C ARG A 433 4.01 16.21 10.58
N ASP A 434 4.07 15.81 9.31
CA ASP A 434 3.02 16.01 8.32
C ASP A 434 2.65 14.64 7.72
N ILE A 435 1.53 14.59 7.01
CA ILE A 435 1.10 13.37 6.31
C ILE A 435 1.70 13.34 4.90
N PHE A 436 2.31 12.21 4.57
CA PHE A 436 2.94 11.96 3.29
C PHE A 436 2.26 10.82 2.56
N ILE A 437 2.09 10.96 1.25
CA ILE A 437 1.50 9.93 0.40
C ILE A 437 2.44 9.68 -0.76
N ASN A 438 2.73 8.41 -1.05
CA ASN A 438 3.44 8.01 -2.25
C ASN A 438 2.68 6.92 -3.00
N ARG A 439 2.55 7.12 -4.31
CA ARG A 439 1.88 6.20 -5.23
C ARG A 439 2.88 5.32 -5.95
N PHE A 440 2.68 4.01 -5.82
CA PHE A 440 3.40 2.96 -6.52
C PHE A 440 2.51 2.37 -7.60
N ASN A 441 3.07 2.13 -8.78
CA ASN A 441 2.36 1.35 -9.80
C ASN A 441 2.52 -0.15 -9.52
N ALA A 442 1.83 -1.00 -10.29
CA ALA A 442 1.86 -2.46 -10.12
C ALA A 442 3.26 -3.10 -10.29
N LEU A 443 4.27 -2.35 -10.73
CA LEU A 443 5.62 -2.85 -11.05
C LEU A 443 6.75 -2.19 -10.23
N GLY A 444 6.43 -1.30 -9.30
CA GLY A 444 7.45 -0.56 -8.55
C GLY A 444 8.21 0.54 -9.32
N GLU A 445 8.21 0.63 -10.67
CA GLU A 445 8.50 1.83 -11.52
C GLU A 445 8.59 1.53 -13.05
N PRO A 446 8.21 2.44 -14.01
CA PRO A 446 8.16 2.14 -15.46
C PRO A 446 9.38 2.62 -16.31
N VAL A 447 9.44 2.14 -17.58
CA VAL A 447 10.50 2.39 -18.59
C VAL A 447 10.26 3.66 -19.42
N CYS A 448 11.16 4.66 -19.42
CA CYS A 448 10.91 5.99 -20.00
C CYS A 448 12.12 6.63 -20.71
N PHE A 449 11.89 7.47 -21.73
CA PHE A 449 12.86 8.44 -22.26
C PHE A 449 12.73 9.78 -21.53
N THR A 450 13.75 10.63 -21.51
CA THR A 450 13.60 12.00 -20.98
C THR A 450 13.24 13.01 -22.08
N ARG A 451 12.61 14.12 -21.70
CA ARG A 451 12.40 15.29 -22.57
C ARG A 451 13.63 15.67 -23.38
N GLY A 452 13.43 16.03 -24.64
CA GLY A 452 14.49 16.45 -25.56
C GLY A 452 15.21 15.30 -26.27
N THR A 453 14.98 14.05 -25.87
CA THR A 453 15.54 12.87 -26.54
C THR A 453 15.05 12.81 -27.99
N LEU A 454 15.97 12.80 -28.95
CA LEU A 454 15.66 12.70 -30.37
C LEU A 454 15.40 11.25 -30.77
N ILE A 455 14.19 10.98 -31.27
CA ILE A 455 13.76 9.68 -31.79
C ILE A 455 13.79 9.71 -33.32
N GLU A 456 14.35 8.68 -33.97
CA GLU A 456 14.39 8.62 -35.43
C GLU A 456 13.00 8.36 -36.04
N THR A 457 12.53 9.30 -36.87
CA THR A 457 11.26 9.20 -37.61
C THR A 457 11.48 9.23 -39.12
N ALA A 458 10.43 8.93 -39.91
CA ALA A 458 10.46 9.03 -41.37
C ALA A 458 10.80 10.43 -41.90
N SER A 459 10.55 11.47 -41.10
CA SER A 459 10.85 12.86 -41.44
C SER A 459 12.15 13.37 -40.81
N GLY A 460 12.96 12.47 -40.24
CA GLY A 460 14.18 12.78 -39.50
C GLY A 460 14.01 12.70 -37.98
N PRO A 461 15.05 13.02 -37.19
CA PRO A 461 14.99 12.95 -35.73
C PRO A 461 14.01 13.97 -35.14
N VAL A 462 13.09 13.53 -34.28
CA VAL A 462 12.08 14.36 -33.61
C VAL A 462 12.22 14.21 -32.09
N PRO A 463 12.22 15.30 -31.31
CA PRO A 463 12.18 15.23 -29.85
C PRO A 463 10.96 14.44 -29.36
N VAL A 464 11.14 13.57 -28.38
CA VAL A 464 10.11 12.65 -27.87
C VAL A 464 8.84 13.39 -27.42
N GLU A 465 8.96 14.60 -26.88
CA GLU A 465 7.82 15.42 -26.44
C GLU A 465 6.96 15.98 -27.58
N ARG A 466 7.44 15.88 -28.83
CA ARG A 466 6.72 16.31 -30.04
C ARG A 466 6.16 15.16 -30.85
N LEU A 467 6.40 13.92 -30.44
CA LEU A 467 5.81 12.76 -31.09
C LEU A 467 4.30 12.70 -30.82
N ALA A 468 3.54 12.35 -31.84
CA ALA A 468 2.10 12.16 -31.77
C ALA A 468 1.70 10.81 -32.38
N ALA A 469 0.48 10.35 -32.04
CA ALA A 469 -0.08 9.16 -32.67
C ALA A 469 -0.13 9.33 -34.20
N GLY A 470 0.31 8.29 -34.92
CA GLY A 470 0.45 8.28 -36.37
C GLY A 470 1.85 8.63 -36.88
N ASP A 471 2.73 9.20 -36.06
CA ASP A 471 4.12 9.46 -36.46
C ASP A 471 4.85 8.16 -36.79
N MET A 472 5.68 8.15 -37.83
CA MET A 472 6.32 6.93 -38.32
C MET A 472 7.74 6.80 -37.76
N LEU A 473 7.94 5.92 -36.77
CA LEU A 473 9.25 5.68 -36.15
C LEU A 473 10.06 4.63 -36.89
N ARG A 474 11.37 4.85 -36.99
CA ARG A 474 12.29 3.84 -37.51
C ARG A 474 12.44 2.73 -36.47
N THR A 475 12.14 1.50 -36.89
CA THR A 475 12.38 0.28 -36.11
C THR A 475 13.54 -0.51 -36.72
N LEU A 476 14.21 -1.32 -35.91
CA LEU A 476 15.35 -2.12 -36.35
C LEU A 476 14.94 -3.17 -37.39
N ASP A 477 13.86 -3.91 -37.15
CA ASP A 477 13.49 -5.09 -37.93
C ASP A 477 12.41 -4.83 -38.98
N HIS A 478 11.52 -3.87 -38.73
CA HIS A 478 10.25 -3.76 -39.43
C HIS A 478 10.08 -2.44 -40.21
N GLY A 479 11.18 -1.73 -40.47
CA GLY A 479 11.16 -0.44 -41.16
C GLY A 479 10.43 0.62 -40.34
N PHE A 480 9.62 1.46 -40.98
CA PHE A 480 8.87 2.48 -40.25
C PHE A 480 7.54 1.93 -39.70
N ARG A 481 7.25 2.22 -38.42
CA ARG A 481 6.02 1.79 -37.74
C ARG A 481 5.32 2.99 -37.07
N PRO A 482 3.98 3.04 -37.08
CA PRO A 482 3.24 4.17 -36.55
C PRO A 482 3.28 4.17 -35.01
N VAL A 483 3.56 5.32 -34.42
CA VAL A 483 3.30 5.60 -33.01
C VAL A 483 1.82 5.44 -32.77
N ARG A 484 1.48 4.69 -31.73
CA ARG A 484 0.10 4.49 -31.32
C ARG A 484 -0.26 5.40 -30.19
N LEU A 485 0.68 5.60 -29.27
CA LEU A 485 0.50 6.47 -28.14
C LEU A 485 1.86 6.99 -27.65
N VAL A 486 1.84 8.22 -27.12
CA VAL A 486 2.92 8.79 -26.32
C VAL A 486 2.36 9.17 -24.96
N CYS A 487 2.95 8.68 -23.88
CA CYS A 487 2.60 9.07 -22.51
C CYS A 487 3.71 9.89 -21.88
N ARG A 488 3.36 10.72 -20.88
CA ARG A 488 4.33 11.52 -20.14
C ARG A 488 4.07 11.56 -18.64
N THR A 489 5.15 11.70 -17.88
CA THR A 489 5.14 11.86 -16.42
C THR A 489 6.25 12.84 -16.04
N ALA A 490 5.95 13.88 -15.25
CA ALA A 490 6.95 14.81 -14.74
C ALA A 490 7.36 14.42 -13.31
N CYS A 491 8.65 14.58 -13.01
CA CYS A 491 9.24 14.39 -11.69
C CYS A 491 10.04 15.66 -11.34
N ASP A 492 9.68 16.30 -10.25
CA ASP A 492 10.35 17.53 -9.81
C ASP A 492 11.57 17.24 -8.90
N SER A 493 12.16 18.30 -8.34
CA SER A 493 13.31 18.16 -7.44
C SER A 493 13.01 17.41 -6.16
N ILE A 494 11.75 17.44 -5.71
CA ILE A 494 11.28 16.74 -4.53
C ILE A 494 11.20 15.25 -4.87
N ASP A 495 10.55 14.90 -5.98
CA ASP A 495 10.45 13.53 -6.47
C ASP A 495 11.82 12.85 -6.62
N LEU A 496 12.80 13.53 -7.22
CA LEU A 496 14.15 12.98 -7.45
C LEU A 496 15.00 12.87 -6.17
N ARG A 497 14.68 13.64 -5.12
CA ARG A 497 15.33 13.50 -3.80
C ARG A 497 14.78 12.32 -3.03
N LEU A 498 13.46 12.16 -3.01
CA LEU A 498 12.76 11.14 -2.23
C LEU A 498 12.84 9.75 -2.87
N ARG A 499 13.00 9.72 -4.19
CA ARG A 499 13.13 8.49 -4.97
C ARG A 499 14.43 8.56 -5.79
N PRO A 500 15.62 8.35 -5.19
CA PRO A 500 16.85 8.28 -5.97
C PRO A 500 16.79 7.21 -7.08
N ALA A 501 15.96 6.18 -6.89
CA ALA A 501 15.70 5.12 -7.87
C ALA A 501 15.01 5.60 -9.17
N ILE A 502 14.34 6.77 -9.21
CA ILE A 502 13.82 7.36 -10.47
C ILE A 502 14.80 8.28 -11.16
N ARG A 503 16.00 8.51 -10.61
CA ARG A 503 16.98 9.40 -11.24
C ARG A 503 17.41 8.82 -12.59
N PRO A 504 17.49 9.64 -13.64
CA PRO A 504 17.82 9.12 -14.96
C PRO A 504 19.24 8.56 -14.97
N VAL A 505 19.43 7.49 -15.73
CA VAL A 505 20.76 7.04 -16.12
C VAL A 505 21.19 7.84 -17.34
N ARG A 506 22.32 8.55 -17.22
CA ARG A 506 22.99 9.20 -18.34
C ARG A 506 23.94 8.21 -19.01
N ILE A 507 23.78 8.08 -20.32
CA ILE A 507 24.67 7.37 -21.23
C ILE A 507 25.35 8.45 -22.09
N THR A 508 26.63 8.72 -21.84
CA THR A 508 27.36 9.78 -22.56
C THR A 508 27.55 9.42 -24.03
N ALA A 509 27.68 10.44 -24.89
CA ALA A 509 27.93 10.22 -26.30
C ALA A 509 29.08 9.22 -26.57
N GLY A 510 28.82 8.21 -27.39
CA GLY A 510 29.78 7.16 -27.75
C GLY A 510 30.00 6.03 -26.73
N ALA A 511 29.37 6.08 -25.54
CA ALA A 511 29.63 5.12 -24.46
C ALA A 511 29.24 3.66 -24.79
N LEU A 512 28.25 3.45 -25.65
CA LEU A 512 27.76 2.11 -25.99
C LEU A 512 28.62 1.42 -27.06
N GLY A 513 29.36 2.18 -27.87
CA GLY A 513 30.14 1.68 -29.01
C GLY A 513 29.76 2.34 -30.33
N ASN A 514 30.65 2.26 -31.33
CA ASN A 514 30.42 2.76 -32.69
C ASN A 514 29.99 4.25 -32.80
N GLY A 515 30.37 5.08 -31.82
CA GLY A 515 29.95 6.48 -31.75
C GLY A 515 28.51 6.68 -31.27
N LEU A 516 27.91 5.67 -30.61
CA LEU A 516 26.56 5.70 -30.06
C LEU A 516 26.55 5.75 -28.51
N PRO A 517 25.59 6.46 -27.90
CA PRO A 517 24.64 7.37 -28.55
C PRO A 517 25.35 8.58 -29.19
N GLN A 518 24.75 9.22 -30.19
CA GLN A 518 25.36 10.35 -30.91
C GLN A 518 25.46 11.62 -30.04
N ARG A 519 24.59 11.72 -29.05
CA ARG A 519 24.55 12.74 -27.99
C ARG A 519 24.34 12.04 -26.65
N ASP A 520 24.55 12.74 -25.56
CA ASP A 520 24.17 12.23 -24.24
C ASP A 520 22.68 11.84 -24.23
N LEU A 521 22.40 10.59 -23.83
CA LEU A 521 21.07 10.04 -23.74
C LEU A 521 20.72 9.82 -22.27
N LEU A 522 19.59 10.34 -21.83
CA LEU A 522 19.05 10.10 -20.48
C LEU A 522 17.79 9.25 -20.59
N VAL A 523 17.73 8.21 -19.77
CA VAL A 523 16.59 7.26 -19.72
C VAL A 523 16.31 6.85 -18.28
N SER A 524 15.10 6.37 -18.00
CA SER A 524 14.82 5.82 -16.66
C SER A 524 15.68 4.58 -16.38
N PRO A 525 15.99 4.25 -15.11
CA PRO A 525 16.93 3.17 -14.78
C PRO A 525 16.56 1.80 -15.36
N GLN A 526 15.27 1.48 -15.46
CA GLN A 526 14.80 0.21 -16.03
C GLN A 526 14.72 0.20 -17.56
N HIS A 527 14.95 1.33 -18.24
CA HIS A 527 14.87 1.41 -19.68
C HIS A 527 15.91 0.52 -20.34
N ARG A 528 15.47 -0.43 -21.18
CA ARG A 528 16.41 -1.37 -21.78
C ARG A 528 17.02 -0.85 -23.06
N MET A 529 18.33 -0.94 -23.11
CA MET A 529 19.14 -0.68 -24.30
C MET A 529 19.45 -2.00 -25.00
N LEU A 530 19.56 -1.96 -26.33
CA LEU A 530 20.04 -3.12 -27.08
C LEU A 530 21.53 -3.30 -26.81
N VAL A 531 21.91 -4.54 -26.47
CA VAL A 531 23.30 -4.99 -26.48
C VAL A 531 23.45 -5.98 -27.63
N SER A 532 24.33 -5.66 -28.57
CA SER A 532 24.65 -6.49 -29.72
C SER A 532 26.12 -6.87 -29.69
N SER A 533 26.46 -8.10 -29.31
CA SER A 533 27.86 -8.50 -29.16
C SER A 533 28.11 -10.00 -29.28
N ARG A 534 29.35 -10.36 -29.63
CA ARG A 534 29.84 -11.75 -29.57
C ARG A 534 29.89 -12.32 -28.14
N ILE A 535 29.89 -11.45 -27.12
CA ILE A 535 29.83 -11.90 -25.72
C ILE A 535 28.41 -12.36 -25.41
N ALA A 536 27.40 -11.61 -25.86
CA ALA A 536 26.00 -12.03 -25.76
C ALA A 536 25.77 -13.36 -26.49
N GLU A 537 26.31 -13.51 -27.71
CA GLU A 537 26.19 -14.75 -28.49
C GLU A 537 26.73 -15.98 -27.72
N ARG A 538 27.91 -15.85 -27.12
CA ARG A 538 28.52 -16.91 -26.32
C ARG A 538 27.79 -17.20 -25.01
N MET A 539 27.03 -16.25 -24.49
CA MET A 539 26.32 -16.40 -23.21
C MET A 539 24.90 -16.88 -23.37
N PHE A 540 24.23 -16.48 -24.44
CA PHE A 540 22.79 -16.61 -24.61
C PHE A 540 22.39 -17.32 -25.91
N GLY A 541 23.35 -17.65 -26.78
CA GLY A 541 23.07 -18.24 -28.09
C GLY A 541 22.49 -17.24 -29.11
N THR A 542 22.46 -15.94 -28.79
CA THR A 542 22.02 -14.86 -29.67
C THR A 542 22.93 -13.65 -29.52
N THR A 543 23.20 -12.94 -30.62
CA THR A 543 24.03 -11.74 -30.61
C THR A 543 23.36 -10.56 -29.92
N GLU A 544 22.03 -10.54 -29.84
CA GLU A 544 21.24 -9.38 -29.43
C GLU A 544 20.35 -9.68 -28.22
N VAL A 545 20.48 -8.84 -27.19
CA VAL A 545 19.68 -8.91 -25.95
C VAL A 545 19.34 -7.51 -25.45
N LEU A 546 18.27 -7.38 -24.66
CA LEU A 546 17.88 -6.13 -24.02
C LEU A 546 18.34 -6.08 -22.56
N ILE A 547 19.04 -5.01 -22.18
CA ILE A 547 19.63 -4.84 -20.84
C ILE A 547 19.19 -3.48 -20.25
N PRO A 548 18.64 -3.44 -19.02
CA PRO A 548 18.29 -2.19 -18.35
C PRO A 548 19.48 -1.24 -18.19
N ALA A 549 19.26 0.06 -18.39
CA ALA A 549 20.30 1.09 -18.30
C ALA A 549 21.03 1.09 -16.95
N ILE A 550 20.33 0.83 -15.84
CA ILE A 550 20.92 0.73 -14.50
C ILE A 550 22.00 -0.35 -14.41
N ARG A 551 21.89 -1.44 -15.18
CA ARG A 551 22.91 -2.50 -15.22
C ARG A 551 24.14 -2.08 -16.01
N LEU A 552 24.01 -1.15 -16.94
CA LEU A 552 25.10 -0.64 -17.78
C LEU A 552 25.98 0.38 -17.05
N THR A 553 25.58 0.87 -15.88
CA THR A 553 26.36 1.82 -15.05
C THR A 553 27.75 1.30 -14.64
N ALA A 554 28.00 0.00 -14.76
CA ALA A 554 29.33 -0.58 -14.57
C ALA A 554 30.27 -0.39 -15.80
N LEU A 555 29.78 0.22 -16.89
CA LEU A 555 30.55 0.54 -18.08
C LEU A 555 31.00 2.01 -18.06
N PRO A 556 32.18 2.34 -18.63
CA PRO A 556 32.63 3.72 -18.74
C PRO A 556 31.62 4.58 -19.52
N GLY A 557 31.32 5.78 -19.00
CA GLY A 557 30.40 6.73 -19.65
C GLY A 557 28.91 6.46 -19.39
N VAL A 558 28.57 5.55 -18.47
CA VAL A 558 27.18 5.31 -18.06
C VAL A 558 27.08 5.46 -16.54
N PHE A 559 26.22 6.34 -16.05
CA PHE A 559 26.07 6.61 -14.62
C PHE A 559 24.68 7.17 -14.28
N ILE A 560 24.26 7.04 -13.02
CA ILE A 560 23.06 7.72 -12.51
C ILE A 560 23.38 9.21 -12.43
N ASP A 561 22.57 10.05 -13.06
CA ASP A 561 22.82 11.49 -13.11
C ASP A 561 22.22 12.21 -11.90
N GLU A 562 23.07 12.42 -10.89
CA GLU A 562 22.69 13.14 -9.67
C GLU A 562 22.52 14.65 -9.90
N SER A 563 23.03 15.20 -11.00
CA SER A 563 22.95 16.63 -11.31
C SER A 563 21.56 17.06 -11.80
N VAL A 564 20.72 16.10 -12.20
CA VAL A 564 19.35 16.37 -12.64
C VAL A 564 18.47 16.73 -11.44
N THR A 565 17.88 17.92 -11.49
CA THR A 565 17.00 18.45 -10.45
C THR A 565 15.52 18.39 -10.83
N GLU A 566 15.19 18.12 -12.09
CA GLU A 566 13.83 17.86 -12.57
C GLU A 566 13.92 17.04 -13.86
N VAL A 567 12.95 16.16 -14.10
CA VAL A 567 12.94 15.32 -15.30
C VAL A 567 11.50 15.05 -15.74
N GLU A 568 11.24 15.19 -17.04
CA GLU A 568 9.99 14.75 -17.65
C GLU A 568 10.27 13.49 -18.48
N TYR A 569 9.52 12.44 -18.18
CA TYR A 569 9.66 11.10 -18.73
C TYR A 569 8.57 10.83 -19.77
N PHE A 570 8.92 10.16 -20.87
CA PHE A 570 8.05 9.85 -22.00
C PHE A 570 8.08 8.36 -22.35
N HIS A 571 6.91 7.78 -22.61
CA HIS A 571 6.73 6.41 -23.10
C HIS A 571 6.24 6.42 -24.53
N VAL A 572 6.80 5.57 -25.38
CA VAL A 572 6.45 5.48 -26.80
C VAL A 572 5.92 4.08 -27.10
N LEU A 573 4.68 4.02 -27.56
CA LEU A 573 3.99 2.77 -27.88
C LEU A 573 3.84 2.56 -29.39
N LEU A 574 4.09 1.32 -29.84
CA LEU A 574 3.89 0.82 -31.20
C LEU A 574 2.95 -0.39 -31.21
N ASP A 575 2.62 -0.90 -32.40
CA ASP A 575 1.77 -2.10 -32.58
C ASP A 575 2.32 -3.37 -31.90
N GLU A 576 3.64 -3.49 -31.91
CA GLU A 576 4.38 -4.58 -31.31
C GLU A 576 5.56 -3.97 -30.54
N HIS A 577 6.15 -4.73 -29.62
CA HIS A 577 7.40 -4.30 -29.01
C HIS A 577 8.51 -4.31 -30.08
N GLN A 578 9.10 -3.15 -30.32
CA GLN A 578 10.15 -2.94 -31.30
C GLN A 578 11.41 -2.37 -30.64
N VAL A 579 12.55 -2.59 -31.28
CA VAL A 579 13.76 -1.77 -31.05
C VAL A 579 13.68 -0.53 -31.93
N ILE A 580 13.75 0.64 -31.32
CA ILE A 580 13.75 1.97 -31.94
C ILE A 580 15.09 2.68 -31.70
N PHE A 581 15.29 3.84 -32.33
CA PHE A 581 16.55 4.59 -32.23
C PHE A 581 16.35 5.93 -31.50
N ALA A 582 17.00 6.06 -30.34
CA ALA A 582 17.01 7.26 -29.50
C ALA A 582 18.44 7.82 -29.44
N GLU A 583 18.64 9.06 -29.87
CA GLU A 583 19.97 9.65 -30.10
C GLU A 583 20.86 8.75 -30.98
N GLY A 584 20.25 8.05 -31.93
CA GLY A 584 20.88 7.04 -32.79
C GLY A 584 21.21 5.70 -32.10
N ALA A 585 21.05 5.58 -30.79
CA ALA A 585 21.27 4.33 -30.07
C ALA A 585 20.02 3.43 -30.10
N PRO A 586 20.17 2.12 -30.38
CA PRO A 586 19.07 1.17 -30.35
C PRO A 586 18.58 0.93 -28.91
N SER A 587 17.29 1.16 -28.69
CA SER A 587 16.59 1.08 -27.40
C SER A 587 15.20 0.49 -27.57
N GLU A 588 14.61 0.04 -26.48
CA GLU A 588 13.29 -0.59 -26.50
C GLU A 588 12.16 0.46 -26.65
N SER A 589 11.09 0.12 -27.37
CA SER A 589 9.80 0.82 -27.26
C SER A 589 9.01 0.27 -26.07
N LEU A 590 7.86 0.84 -25.72
CA LEU A 590 7.07 0.30 -24.62
C LEU A 590 6.60 -1.13 -24.93
N LEU A 591 7.12 -2.12 -24.19
CA LEU A 591 6.68 -3.52 -24.28
C LEU A 591 5.27 -3.67 -23.71
N THR A 592 4.27 -3.77 -24.58
CA THR A 592 2.86 -3.92 -24.17
C THR A 592 2.54 -5.31 -23.66
N GLY A 593 2.42 -5.42 -22.35
CA GLY A 593 1.58 -6.43 -21.69
C GLY A 593 0.56 -5.77 -20.77
N PRO A 594 -0.23 -6.56 -20.03
CA PRO A 594 -1.13 -6.06 -18.97
C PRO A 594 -0.43 -5.11 -17.99
N GLN A 595 0.89 -5.24 -17.87
CA GLN A 595 1.83 -4.49 -17.04
C GLN A 595 2.18 -3.08 -17.58
N ALA A 596 2.36 -2.90 -18.89
CA ALA A 596 2.68 -1.59 -19.49
C ALA A 596 1.44 -0.68 -19.67
N LEU A 597 0.26 -1.28 -19.83
CA LEU A 597 -1.03 -0.58 -19.82
C LEU A 597 -1.34 0.12 -18.48
N ARG A 598 -0.66 -0.26 -17.40
CA ARG A 598 -0.88 0.26 -16.04
C ARG A 598 0.03 1.46 -15.71
N ALA A 599 1.02 1.77 -16.56
CA ALA A 599 1.92 2.91 -16.41
C ALA A 599 1.46 4.16 -17.19
N VAL A 600 0.35 4.05 -17.93
CA VAL A 600 -0.21 5.09 -18.79
C VAL A 600 -1.57 5.55 -18.24
N GLY A 601 -1.88 6.84 -18.36
CA GLY A 601 -3.11 7.42 -17.77
C GLY A 601 -4.41 6.83 -18.35
N ALA A 602 -5.54 6.99 -17.63
CA ALA A 602 -6.82 6.36 -17.98
C ALA A 602 -7.32 6.65 -19.41
N ALA A 603 -7.20 7.89 -19.90
CA ALA A 603 -7.56 8.26 -21.28
C ALA A 603 -6.70 7.51 -22.33
N ALA A 604 -5.41 7.40 -22.05
CA ALA A 604 -4.44 6.66 -22.84
C ALA A 604 -4.72 5.14 -22.79
N ARG A 605 -5.14 4.60 -21.63
CA ARG A 605 -5.48 3.19 -21.45
C ARG A 605 -6.75 2.80 -22.20
N GLU A 606 -7.78 3.65 -22.19
CA GLU A 606 -8.99 3.45 -23.00
C GLU A 606 -8.70 3.55 -24.50
N GLU A 607 -7.84 4.49 -24.90
CA GLU A 607 -7.35 4.58 -26.28
C GLU A 607 -6.55 3.32 -26.70
N ILE A 608 -5.66 2.81 -25.84
CA ILE A 608 -4.91 1.58 -26.12
C ILE A 608 -5.82 0.35 -26.13
N ARG A 609 -6.79 0.24 -25.23
CA ARG A 609 -7.80 -0.84 -25.24
C ARG A 609 -8.63 -0.81 -26.53
N ALA A 610 -9.00 0.38 -27.00
CA ALA A 610 -9.72 0.55 -28.25
C ALA A 610 -8.87 0.19 -29.48
N LEU A 611 -7.56 0.49 -29.45
CA LEU A 611 -6.62 0.21 -30.54
C LEU A 611 -6.09 -1.24 -30.54
N PHE A 612 -5.99 -1.88 -29.37
CA PHE A 612 -5.42 -3.22 -29.16
C PHE A 612 -6.27 -4.04 -28.18
N PRO A 613 -7.40 -4.59 -28.63
CA PRO A 613 -8.34 -5.31 -27.77
C PRO A 613 -7.69 -6.51 -27.07
N GLN A 614 -6.76 -7.20 -27.75
CA GLN A 614 -6.09 -8.40 -27.24
C GLN A 614 -5.24 -8.15 -25.97
N ILE A 615 -4.80 -6.92 -25.68
CA ILE A 615 -4.01 -6.62 -24.47
C ILE A 615 -4.91 -6.62 -23.20
N ALA A 616 -6.23 -6.60 -23.36
CA ALA A 616 -7.19 -6.74 -22.26
C ALA A 616 -7.50 -8.20 -21.91
N GLU A 617 -6.98 -9.18 -22.67
CA GLU A 617 -7.17 -10.60 -22.43
C GLU A 617 -6.21 -11.11 -21.34
N ALA A 618 -6.72 -11.92 -20.40
CA ALA A 618 -5.99 -12.37 -19.22
C ALA A 618 -4.74 -13.23 -19.53
N GLU A 619 -4.68 -13.86 -20.71
CA GLU A 619 -3.59 -14.73 -21.14
C GLU A 619 -2.57 -14.05 -22.09
N TYR A 620 -2.71 -12.74 -22.36
CA TYR A 620 -1.82 -12.06 -23.30
C TYR A 620 -0.43 -11.82 -22.71
N ALA A 621 0.53 -12.63 -23.16
CA ALA A 621 1.94 -12.48 -22.82
C ALA A 621 2.65 -11.54 -23.82
N PRO A 622 3.12 -10.35 -23.41
CA PRO A 622 3.98 -9.50 -24.24
C PRO A 622 5.19 -10.26 -24.78
N ILE A 623 5.37 -10.31 -26.09
CA ILE A 623 6.58 -10.85 -26.71
C ILE A 623 7.59 -9.71 -26.86
N PRO A 624 8.77 -9.79 -26.22
CA PRO A 624 9.76 -8.75 -26.38
C PRO A 624 10.47 -8.84 -27.73
N ALA A 625 10.84 -7.68 -28.31
CA ALA A 625 11.58 -7.60 -29.57
C ALA A 625 12.88 -8.43 -29.58
N ARG A 626 13.52 -8.56 -28.41
CA ARG A 626 14.70 -9.39 -28.17
C ARG A 626 14.63 -10.03 -26.79
N PRO A 627 15.36 -11.14 -26.56
CA PRO A 627 15.42 -11.78 -25.25
C PRO A 627 15.90 -10.82 -24.16
N VAL A 628 15.28 -10.91 -22.99
CA VAL A 628 15.67 -10.21 -21.76
C VAL A 628 16.27 -11.24 -20.79
N PRO A 629 17.61 -11.36 -20.67
CA PRO A 629 18.24 -12.35 -19.80
C PRO A 629 17.89 -12.14 -18.32
N LEU A 630 18.02 -13.16 -17.48
CA LEU A 630 17.78 -13.04 -16.04
C LEU A 630 18.80 -12.11 -15.36
N GLY A 631 18.42 -11.42 -14.28
CA GLY A 631 19.25 -10.38 -13.64
C GLY A 631 20.70 -10.81 -13.31
N ARG A 632 20.89 -12.02 -12.76
CA ARG A 632 22.24 -12.57 -12.49
C ARG A 632 23.08 -12.74 -13.75
N GLN A 633 22.44 -13.06 -14.88
CA GLN A 633 23.11 -13.24 -16.17
C GLN A 633 23.45 -11.90 -16.82
N GLN A 634 22.57 -10.89 -16.68
CA GLN A 634 22.82 -9.52 -17.14
C GLN A 634 24.09 -8.95 -16.47
N LYS A 635 24.23 -9.10 -15.14
CA LYS A 635 25.42 -8.64 -14.41
C LYS A 635 26.70 -9.26 -14.95
N LYS A 636 26.70 -10.58 -15.17
CA LYS A 636 27.86 -11.30 -15.75
C LYS A 636 28.19 -10.84 -17.18
N LEU A 637 27.20 -10.48 -17.98
CA LEU A 637 27.39 -9.95 -19.33
C LEU A 637 28.15 -8.62 -19.26
N VAL A 638 27.66 -7.68 -18.46
CA VAL A 638 28.27 -6.36 -18.29
C VAL A 638 29.67 -6.45 -17.71
N GLU A 639 29.89 -7.30 -16.70
CA GLU A 639 31.21 -7.58 -16.13
C GLU A 639 32.21 -8.09 -17.20
N ARG A 640 31.76 -8.94 -18.13
CA ARG A 640 32.60 -9.44 -19.23
C ARG A 640 32.90 -8.35 -20.26
N HIS A 641 31.95 -7.49 -20.57
CA HIS A 641 32.18 -6.33 -21.44
C HIS A 641 33.22 -5.37 -20.85
N SER A 642 33.03 -5.01 -19.57
CA SER A 642 33.96 -4.16 -18.81
C SER A 642 35.36 -4.77 -18.73
N ARG A 643 35.46 -6.04 -18.30
CA ARG A 643 36.75 -6.76 -18.16
C ARG A 643 37.51 -6.87 -19.49
N ASN A 644 36.80 -7.12 -20.58
CA ASN A 644 37.41 -7.29 -21.91
C ASN A 644 37.56 -5.97 -22.67
N ARG A 645 37.16 -4.83 -22.08
CA ARG A 645 37.12 -3.51 -22.72
C ARG A 645 36.46 -3.54 -24.09
N ARG A 646 35.32 -4.24 -24.18
CA ARG A 646 34.53 -4.36 -25.40
C ARG A 646 33.26 -3.53 -25.27
N PRO A 647 32.94 -2.67 -26.25
CA PRO A 647 31.66 -1.96 -26.28
C PRO A 647 30.49 -2.95 -26.36
N VAL A 648 29.30 -2.46 -26.03
CA VAL A 648 28.05 -3.25 -26.04
C VAL A 648 27.31 -3.18 -27.39
N LEU A 649 27.78 -2.33 -28.31
CA LEU A 649 27.35 -2.22 -29.70
C LEU A 649 28.52 -2.36 -30.67
#